data_AF-A0A945VEC2-F1
#
_entry.id   AF-A0A945VEC2-F1
#
_cell.length_a   1.000
_cell.length_b   1.000
_cell.length_c   1.000
_cell.angle_alpha   90.00
_cell.angle_beta   90.00
_cell.angle_gamma   90.00
#
_symmetry.space_group_name_H-M   'P 1'
#
loop_
_entity.id
_entity.type
_entity.pdbx_description
1 polymer ?
#
loop_
_entity_poly.entity_id
_entity_poly.type
_entity_poly.pdbx_seq_one_letter_code
_entity_poly.pdbx_strand_id
1 'polypeptide(L)'
;MKKVLTLFALIAAPFMVSASEADLVIPDGVKDQSILYWGFLVTFVGFLFGFYQFAQVKKIKAHKSMLDVAQVIFETSKTYLIQQGRFLAILFVFIGAAVAFYFGWLSDANFGIGGVAMILGWTVIGILGSYSVAWFGIRMNTLANSRMAFASLERKPIKLLNIPLNAGMSIGVVLISLELIMMLMILLFVPGEYAGASFIGFAIGESLGASVLRIAGGIFTKIADIGSDLMKVIFKIGEDDPRNPGTIADCVGDNAGDSVGPTADGFETYGVTGVALISFILLALPNTMLGEANKVILLTWIFVMRILMIATSIISFWINGAITKVKYENADDLDFEKPLTSLVWITSILSIIVTFIVSYLTISDLPNNLWISLSVIISAGTLGAALIPEFTKLFTSPKSIHVDEVVEASKKGGASLNILSGLVAGNFSAFWKGMVFFMLMFVAYYASTFGLDAFMIYPSIFAFGLVAFGMLGMGPVTIAVDSYGPVTDNAQSIYELSLIEENREETVAEIEKDFGFTPDFEKSKYYLEANDGAGNTFKATAKPVLIGTAVVGATTMIFALILVIKKTLGVEPEEILNLLNPFTIMGFLLGGSVIYWFTGASTQAVTTGAARAVEYIKKNINLDPNAPMKADVGKSRDVVQICTIYAQKGMWNIFIAIFSFALAFAFLSAPTETSNAPVAMFVAYLLSIAFFGLFQAIFMANAGGSWDNAKKVVEVDMKEKGTPLHDASVVGDTVGDPFKDTSSVALNPVIKFTTLFGLLAMEIAIAPQFRAIAPYIGVAFLVVALYFVWRSFYKMRINH
;
A
#
# COMPACT_ATOMS: atom_id res chain seq x y z
N MET A 1 -7.11 25.77 -42.02
CA MET A 1 -7.87 24.49 -41.94
C MET A 1 -7.91 23.65 -43.23
N LYS A 2 -7.02 23.84 -44.23
CA LYS A 2 -6.88 22.88 -45.36
C LYS A 2 -5.43 22.45 -45.69
N LYS A 3 -4.45 22.86 -44.86
CA LYS A 3 -3.03 22.46 -45.01
C LYS A 3 -2.53 21.51 -43.91
N VAL A 4 -3.40 21.10 -42.97
CA VAL A 4 -3.07 20.13 -41.90
C VAL A 4 -3.51 18.71 -42.26
N LEU A 5 -4.40 18.56 -43.26
CA LEU A 5 -4.94 17.27 -43.71
C LEU A 5 -4.03 16.53 -44.71
N THR A 6 -3.01 17.18 -45.24
CA THR A 6 -2.13 16.60 -46.28
C THR A 6 -0.87 15.93 -45.70
N LEU A 7 -0.64 16.03 -44.38
CA LEU A 7 0.45 15.33 -43.70
C LEU A 7 0.06 13.89 -43.26
N PHE A 8 -1.23 13.53 -43.36
CA PHE A 8 -1.77 12.25 -42.87
C PHE A 8 -1.87 11.14 -43.93
N ALA A 9 -1.44 11.38 -45.19
CA ALA A 9 -1.69 10.46 -46.31
C ALA A 9 -0.45 9.74 -46.87
N LEU A 10 0.70 9.77 -46.18
CA LEU A 10 1.96 9.16 -46.65
C LEU A 10 2.58 8.13 -45.69
N ILE A 11 1.76 7.41 -44.93
CA ILE A 11 2.20 6.21 -44.20
C ILE A 11 1.30 5.04 -44.60
N ALA A 12 1.43 4.61 -45.85
CA ALA A 12 0.85 3.37 -46.34
C ALA A 12 1.97 2.57 -47.02
N ALA A 13 2.89 2.07 -46.21
CA ALA A 13 3.77 0.98 -46.59
C ALA A 13 3.63 -0.11 -45.52
N PRO A 14 3.29 -1.36 -45.89
CA PRO A 14 3.21 -2.45 -44.94
C PRO A 14 4.64 -2.89 -44.63
N PHE A 15 5.13 -2.61 -43.42
CA PHE A 15 6.43 -3.11 -42.97
C PHE A 15 6.34 -3.69 -41.57
N MET A 16 6.75 -4.95 -41.52
CA MET A 16 7.24 -5.80 -40.43
C MET A 16 6.50 -5.76 -39.09
N VAL A 17 5.79 -6.88 -38.86
CA VAL A 17 5.26 -7.35 -37.58
C VAL A 17 6.26 -7.11 -36.45
N SER A 18 5.87 -6.33 -35.46
CA SER A 18 6.67 -6.07 -34.26
C SER A 18 5.84 -6.37 -33.02
N ALA A 19 6.49 -6.77 -31.94
CA ALA A 19 5.78 -7.26 -30.76
C ALA A 19 5.37 -6.17 -29.77
N SER A 20 4.30 -6.43 -29.03
CA SER A 20 3.65 -5.53 -28.06
C SER A 20 3.12 -6.34 -26.87
N GLU A 21 2.80 -5.73 -25.72
CA GLU A 21 1.97 -6.34 -24.65
C GLU A 21 0.63 -6.88 -25.15
N ALA A 22 0.17 -6.40 -26.30
CA ALA A 22 -0.92 -7.00 -27.06
C ALA A 22 -0.67 -8.47 -27.50
N ASP A 23 0.57 -8.93 -27.43
CA ASP A 23 0.99 -10.32 -27.72
C ASP A 23 1.06 -11.20 -26.47
N LEU A 24 0.66 -10.71 -25.28
CA LEU A 24 0.53 -11.53 -24.06
C LEU A 24 -0.70 -12.45 -24.17
N VAL A 25 -0.66 -13.37 -25.13
CA VAL A 25 -1.74 -14.31 -25.40
C VAL A 25 -1.73 -15.38 -24.31
N ILE A 26 -2.82 -15.47 -23.56
CA ILE A 26 -3.01 -16.53 -22.58
C ILE A 26 -3.31 -17.85 -23.31
N PRO A 27 -2.57 -18.94 -23.03
CA PRO A 27 -2.83 -20.23 -23.68
C PRO A 27 -4.23 -20.77 -23.32
N ASP A 28 -4.98 -21.21 -24.33
CA ASP A 28 -6.36 -21.71 -24.11
C ASP A 28 -6.41 -22.91 -23.18
N GLY A 29 -5.35 -23.73 -23.13
CA GLY A 29 -5.26 -24.88 -22.22
C GLY A 29 -5.33 -24.53 -20.72
N VAL A 30 -5.18 -23.24 -20.34
CA VAL A 30 -5.44 -22.78 -18.97
C VAL A 30 -6.93 -22.88 -18.63
N LYS A 31 -7.81 -22.65 -19.61
CA LYS A 31 -9.27 -22.72 -19.42
C LYS A 31 -9.75 -24.15 -19.19
N ASP A 32 -8.97 -25.14 -19.60
CA ASP A 32 -9.28 -26.56 -19.37
C ASP A 32 -8.91 -27.04 -17.96
N GLN A 33 -8.23 -26.20 -17.16
CA GLN A 33 -7.74 -26.56 -15.83
C GLN A 33 -8.86 -26.49 -14.79
N SER A 34 -9.56 -27.62 -14.61
CA SER A 34 -10.67 -27.74 -13.65
C SER A 34 -10.33 -27.28 -12.22
N ILE A 35 -9.06 -27.39 -11.80
CA ILE A 35 -8.60 -26.94 -10.48
C ILE A 35 -8.78 -25.43 -10.26
N LEU A 36 -8.67 -24.61 -11.32
CA LEU A 36 -8.80 -23.15 -11.22
C LEU A 36 -10.24 -22.71 -10.97
N TYR A 37 -11.23 -23.47 -11.43
CA TYR A 37 -12.65 -23.18 -11.19
C TYR A 37 -13.03 -23.34 -9.71
N TRP A 38 -12.35 -24.24 -8.98
CA TRP A 38 -12.49 -24.32 -7.51
C TRP A 38 -12.02 -23.04 -6.81
N GLY A 39 -11.16 -22.24 -7.47
CA GLY A 39 -10.77 -20.92 -7.03
C GLY A 39 -11.97 -20.03 -6.70
N PHE A 40 -12.98 -20.00 -7.58
CA PHE A 40 -14.21 -19.22 -7.34
C PHE A 40 -14.95 -19.66 -6.07
N LEU A 41 -14.99 -20.97 -5.79
CA LEU A 41 -15.61 -21.47 -4.57
C LEU A 41 -14.81 -21.03 -3.33
N VAL A 42 -13.49 -21.17 -3.35
CA VAL A 42 -12.63 -20.79 -2.21
C VAL A 42 -12.72 -19.29 -1.95
N THR A 43 -12.65 -18.45 -2.98
CA THR A 43 -12.79 -16.99 -2.84
C THR A 43 -14.18 -16.60 -2.37
N PHE A 44 -15.22 -17.30 -2.82
CA PHE A 44 -16.60 -17.11 -2.33
C PHE A 44 -16.73 -17.48 -0.84
N VAL A 45 -16.16 -18.61 -0.42
CA VAL A 45 -16.08 -18.99 1.01
C VAL A 45 -15.27 -17.95 1.80
N GLY A 46 -14.20 -17.41 1.23
CA GLY A 46 -13.46 -16.29 1.78
C GLY A 46 -14.34 -15.06 2.02
N PHE A 47 -15.19 -14.67 1.05
CA PHE A 47 -16.18 -13.61 1.24
C PHE A 47 -17.14 -13.93 2.39
N LEU A 48 -17.68 -15.15 2.44
CA LEU A 48 -18.57 -15.56 3.52
C LEU A 48 -17.89 -15.47 4.89
N PHE A 49 -16.63 -15.87 5.00
CA PHE A 49 -15.83 -15.70 6.21
C PHE A 49 -15.66 -14.21 6.56
N GLY A 50 -15.29 -13.38 5.59
CA GLY A 50 -15.14 -11.94 5.78
C GLY A 50 -16.42 -11.28 6.28
N PHE A 51 -17.56 -11.56 5.63
CA PHE A 51 -18.88 -11.07 6.05
C PHE A 51 -19.35 -11.66 7.38
N TYR A 52 -18.98 -12.91 7.68
CA TYR A 52 -19.22 -13.50 8.99
C TYR A 52 -18.50 -12.70 10.08
N GLN A 53 -17.22 -12.36 9.89
CA GLN A 53 -16.46 -11.54 10.84
C GLN A 53 -17.04 -10.12 10.96
N PHE A 54 -17.46 -9.53 9.84
CA PHE A 54 -18.20 -8.27 9.83
C PHE A 54 -19.46 -8.34 10.69
N ALA A 55 -20.26 -9.41 10.54
CA ALA A 55 -21.47 -9.61 11.32
C ALA A 55 -21.16 -9.86 12.81
N GLN A 56 -20.09 -10.57 13.13
CA GLN A 56 -19.65 -10.80 14.51
C GLN A 56 -19.27 -9.49 15.19
N VAL A 57 -18.43 -8.67 14.56
CA VAL A 57 -18.09 -7.34 15.10
C VAL A 57 -19.35 -6.52 15.23
N LYS A 58 -20.20 -6.42 14.19
CA LYS A 58 -21.45 -5.65 14.25
C LYS A 58 -22.37 -6.03 15.42
N LYS A 59 -22.42 -7.30 15.81
CA LYS A 59 -23.23 -7.82 16.93
C LYS A 59 -22.73 -7.39 18.32
N ILE A 60 -21.46 -7.02 18.46
CA ILE A 60 -20.93 -6.52 19.73
C ILE A 60 -21.68 -5.23 20.08
N LYS A 61 -22.26 -5.20 21.28
CA LYS A 61 -22.98 -4.04 21.80
C LYS A 61 -21.98 -2.94 22.18
N ALA A 62 -22.39 -1.69 22.00
CA ALA A 62 -21.63 -0.51 22.42
C ALA A 62 -22.59 0.53 22.99
N HIS A 63 -22.09 1.38 23.90
CA HIS A 63 -22.86 2.48 24.45
C HIS A 63 -23.28 3.49 23.38
N LYS A 64 -24.43 4.13 23.57
CA LYS A 64 -24.99 5.06 22.58
C LYS A 64 -24.06 6.24 22.31
N SER A 65 -23.42 6.81 23.34
CA SER A 65 -22.49 7.94 23.18
C SER A 65 -21.32 7.61 22.23
N MET A 66 -20.74 6.41 22.35
CA MET A 66 -19.65 5.96 21.48
C MET A 66 -20.13 5.64 20.06
N LEU A 67 -21.35 5.09 19.92
CA LEU A 67 -21.98 4.86 18.61
C LEU A 67 -22.25 6.17 17.86
N ASP A 68 -22.70 7.21 18.57
CA ASP A 68 -22.99 8.51 17.99
C ASP A 68 -21.71 9.18 17.46
N VAL A 69 -20.59 9.10 18.18
CA VAL A 69 -19.28 9.57 17.70
C VAL A 69 -18.83 8.79 16.46
N ALA A 70 -18.89 7.46 16.51
CA ALA A 70 -18.50 6.61 15.39
C ALA A 70 -19.34 6.88 14.13
N GLN A 71 -20.62 7.21 14.28
CA GLN A 71 -21.49 7.56 13.17
C GLN A 71 -21.09 8.92 12.55
N VAL A 72 -20.68 9.90 13.35
CA VAL A 72 -20.13 11.17 12.85
C VAL A 72 -18.85 10.95 12.06
N ILE A 73 -17.93 10.13 12.57
CA ILE A 73 -16.70 9.75 11.86
C ILE A 73 -17.07 9.08 10.53
N PHE A 74 -17.95 8.09 10.53
CA PHE A 74 -18.34 7.37 9.33
C PHE A 74 -18.98 8.24 8.24
N GLU A 75 -19.95 9.12 8.57
CA GLU A 75 -20.57 10.00 7.58
C GLU A 75 -19.57 11.01 6.98
N THR A 76 -18.59 11.41 7.78
CA THR A 76 -17.54 12.33 7.35
C THR A 76 -16.55 11.62 6.43
N SER A 77 -16.08 10.43 6.80
CA SER A 77 -15.24 9.56 5.96
C SER A 77 -15.91 9.17 4.64
N LYS A 78 -17.22 8.91 4.67
CA LYS A 78 -18.05 8.67 3.47
C LYS A 78 -18.02 9.87 2.52
N THR A 79 -18.16 11.08 3.05
CA THR A 79 -18.10 12.31 2.25
C THR A 79 -16.73 12.47 1.59
N TYR A 80 -15.65 12.21 2.34
CA TYR A 80 -14.29 12.19 1.81
C TYR A 80 -14.13 11.18 0.66
N LEU A 81 -14.54 9.92 0.84
CA LEU A 81 -14.42 8.90 -0.20
C LEU A 81 -15.18 9.26 -1.48
N ILE A 82 -16.39 9.82 -1.37
CA ILE A 82 -17.15 10.29 -2.55
C ILE A 82 -16.36 11.36 -3.33
N GLN A 83 -15.69 12.28 -2.63
CA GLN A 83 -14.86 13.28 -3.28
C GLN A 83 -13.63 12.66 -3.96
N GLN A 84 -12.99 11.67 -3.33
CA GLN A 84 -11.89 10.93 -3.96
C GLN A 84 -12.36 10.13 -5.18
N GLY A 85 -13.53 9.52 -5.15
CA GLY A 85 -14.11 8.82 -6.31
C GLY A 85 -14.35 9.75 -7.50
N ARG A 86 -14.85 10.97 -7.26
CA ARG A 86 -14.98 11.99 -8.32
C ARG A 86 -13.63 12.40 -8.87
N PHE A 87 -12.64 12.53 -8.01
CA PHE A 87 -11.29 12.90 -8.41
C PHE A 87 -10.62 11.79 -9.24
N LEU A 88 -10.76 10.52 -8.83
CA LEU A 88 -10.33 9.35 -9.60
C LEU A 88 -10.93 9.31 -11.00
N ALA A 89 -12.21 9.63 -11.15
CA ALA A 89 -12.85 9.67 -12.48
C ALA A 89 -12.19 10.71 -13.41
N ILE A 90 -11.73 11.85 -12.86
CA ILE A 90 -11.00 12.87 -13.64
C ILE A 90 -9.62 12.33 -14.03
N LEU A 91 -8.90 11.70 -13.10
CA LEU A 91 -7.57 11.16 -13.40
C LEU A 91 -7.61 9.99 -14.38
N PHE A 92 -8.68 9.18 -14.34
CA PHE A 92 -8.94 8.13 -15.31
C PHE A 92 -9.03 8.67 -16.75
N VAL A 93 -9.51 9.90 -16.97
CA VAL A 93 -9.54 10.49 -18.32
C VAL A 93 -8.13 10.60 -18.92
N PHE A 94 -7.11 10.94 -18.12
CA PHE A 94 -5.73 11.05 -18.60
C PHE A 94 -5.17 9.68 -18.98
N ILE A 95 -5.32 8.70 -18.10
CA ILE A 95 -4.75 7.36 -18.30
C ILE A 95 -5.54 6.60 -19.35
N GLY A 96 -6.87 6.64 -19.29
CA GLY A 96 -7.76 6.05 -20.27
C GLY A 96 -7.51 6.59 -21.67
N ALA A 97 -7.15 7.87 -21.82
CA ALA A 97 -6.73 8.42 -23.11
C ALA A 97 -5.41 7.81 -23.61
N ALA A 98 -4.41 7.61 -22.73
CA ALA A 98 -3.16 6.94 -23.11
C ALA A 98 -3.37 5.46 -23.48
N VAL A 99 -4.15 4.73 -22.68
CA VAL A 99 -4.53 3.33 -22.92
C VAL A 99 -5.30 3.21 -24.25
N ALA A 100 -6.30 4.07 -24.49
CA ALA A 100 -7.07 4.07 -25.72
C ALA A 100 -6.21 4.43 -26.95
N PHE A 101 -5.30 5.40 -26.80
CA PHE A 101 -4.39 5.80 -27.87
C PHE A 101 -3.45 4.65 -28.26
N TYR A 102 -2.90 3.95 -27.27
CA TYR A 102 -2.04 2.82 -27.52
C TYR A 102 -2.78 1.63 -28.13
N PHE A 103 -3.73 1.03 -27.40
CA PHE A 103 -4.41 -0.20 -27.84
C PHE A 103 -5.35 0.00 -29.03
N GLY A 104 -5.82 1.23 -29.26
CA GLY A 104 -6.75 1.54 -30.36
C GLY A 104 -6.09 2.02 -31.65
N TRP A 105 -4.85 2.51 -31.60
CA TRP A 105 -4.16 3.04 -32.78
C TRP A 105 -2.75 2.50 -32.95
N LEU A 106 -1.94 2.50 -31.90
CA LEU A 106 -0.51 2.16 -32.01
C LEU A 106 -0.21 0.67 -31.93
N SER A 107 -1.02 -0.10 -31.20
CA SER A 107 -0.81 -1.54 -31.04
C SER A 107 -1.08 -2.29 -32.35
N ASP A 108 -0.17 -3.19 -32.71
CA ASP A 108 -0.24 -3.99 -33.93
C ASP A 108 -1.46 -4.95 -33.96
N ALA A 109 -1.96 -5.37 -32.79
CA ALA A 109 -3.16 -6.20 -32.69
C ALA A 109 -4.43 -5.45 -33.12
N ASN A 110 -4.41 -4.11 -33.15
CA ASN A 110 -5.51 -3.23 -33.51
C ASN A 110 -6.86 -3.74 -32.97
N PHE A 111 -6.99 -3.72 -31.64
CA PHE A 111 -8.12 -4.27 -30.88
C PHE A 111 -9.51 -3.69 -31.26
N GLY A 112 -9.54 -2.68 -32.12
CA GLY A 112 -10.76 -1.99 -32.53
C GLY A 112 -11.47 -1.32 -31.35
N ILE A 113 -12.62 -0.71 -31.64
CA ILE A 113 -13.38 0.00 -30.60
C ILE A 113 -13.85 -0.96 -29.49
N GLY A 114 -14.25 -2.19 -29.86
CA GLY A 114 -14.74 -3.20 -28.92
C GLY A 114 -13.67 -3.72 -27.96
N GLY A 115 -12.48 -4.06 -28.46
CA GLY A 115 -11.39 -4.55 -27.62
C GLY A 115 -10.80 -3.45 -26.73
N VAL A 116 -10.66 -2.22 -27.26
CA VAL A 116 -10.26 -1.06 -26.43
C VAL A 116 -11.29 -0.80 -25.32
N ALA A 117 -12.59 -0.87 -25.64
CA ALA A 117 -13.63 -0.72 -24.63
C ALA A 117 -13.58 -1.82 -23.55
N MET A 118 -13.21 -3.05 -23.92
CA MET A 118 -13.00 -4.14 -22.96
C MET A 118 -11.81 -3.86 -22.03
N ILE A 119 -10.66 -3.46 -22.57
CA ILE A 119 -9.45 -3.14 -21.79
C ILE A 119 -9.74 -1.97 -20.83
N LEU A 120 -10.34 -0.88 -21.33
CA LEU A 120 -10.77 0.24 -20.49
C LEU A 120 -11.81 -0.17 -19.45
N GLY A 121 -12.71 -1.09 -19.80
CA GLY A 121 -13.67 -1.69 -18.87
C GLY A 121 -12.96 -2.37 -17.70
N TRP A 122 -11.93 -3.16 -17.98
CA TRP A 122 -11.08 -3.78 -16.95
C TRP A 122 -10.28 -2.75 -16.14
N THR A 123 -9.80 -1.67 -16.76
CA THR A 123 -9.20 -0.53 -16.02
C THR A 123 -10.18 0.10 -15.04
N VAL A 124 -11.43 0.33 -15.46
CA VAL A 124 -12.48 0.84 -14.57
C VAL A 124 -12.79 -0.14 -13.45
N ILE A 125 -12.86 -1.45 -13.75
CA ILE A 125 -13.07 -2.49 -12.74
C ILE A 125 -11.91 -2.50 -11.72
N GLY A 126 -10.66 -2.33 -12.16
CA GLY A 126 -9.50 -2.18 -11.26
C GLY A 126 -9.63 -1.00 -10.30
N ILE A 127 -9.99 0.18 -10.82
CA ILE A 127 -10.24 1.37 -9.99
C ILE A 127 -11.38 1.11 -8.99
N LEU A 128 -12.48 0.52 -9.46
CA LEU A 128 -13.64 0.20 -8.62
C LEU A 128 -13.31 -0.86 -7.57
N GLY A 129 -12.41 -1.79 -7.85
CA GLY A 129 -11.90 -2.77 -6.92
C GLY A 129 -11.23 -2.11 -5.72
N SER A 130 -10.18 -1.30 -5.96
CA SER A 130 -9.50 -0.52 -4.91
C SER A 130 -10.47 0.40 -4.14
N TYR A 131 -11.40 1.04 -4.85
CA TYR A 131 -12.39 1.92 -4.24
C TYR A 131 -13.40 1.15 -3.36
N SER A 132 -13.84 -0.04 -3.79
CA SER A 132 -14.83 -0.85 -3.06
C SER A 132 -14.24 -1.45 -1.78
N VAL A 133 -13.00 -1.94 -1.82
CA VAL A 133 -12.32 -2.45 -0.61
C VAL A 133 -12.06 -1.33 0.39
N ALA A 134 -11.76 -0.11 -0.08
CA ALA A 134 -11.64 1.08 0.76
C ALA A 134 -12.95 1.41 1.49
N TRP A 135 -14.10 1.38 0.80
CA TRP A 135 -15.43 1.54 1.43
C TRP A 135 -15.70 0.50 2.50
N PHE A 136 -15.40 -0.77 2.19
CA PHE A 136 -15.59 -1.87 3.13
C PHE A 136 -14.69 -1.69 4.36
N GLY A 137 -13.42 -1.33 4.16
CA GLY A 137 -12.43 -1.05 5.21
C GLY A 137 -12.89 0.01 6.18
N ILE A 138 -13.29 1.21 5.69
CA ILE A 138 -13.81 2.28 6.55
C ILE A 138 -15.01 1.80 7.36
N ARG A 139 -15.97 1.11 6.71
CA ARG A 139 -17.17 0.67 7.42
C ARG A 139 -16.84 -0.38 8.49
N MET A 140 -15.93 -1.30 8.21
CA MET A 140 -15.52 -2.30 9.18
C MET A 140 -14.78 -1.66 10.36
N ASN A 141 -13.84 -0.75 10.10
CA ASN A 141 -13.06 -0.06 11.13
C ASN A 141 -13.93 0.83 12.02
N THR A 142 -14.81 1.64 11.44
CA THR A 142 -15.78 2.49 12.19
C THR A 142 -16.80 1.70 13.01
N LEU A 143 -17.01 0.42 12.69
CA LEU A 143 -17.78 -0.47 13.56
C LEU A 143 -16.90 -1.00 14.69
N ALA A 144 -15.70 -1.46 14.37
CA ALA A 144 -14.79 -2.10 15.31
C ALA A 144 -14.29 -1.13 16.40
N ASN A 145 -13.90 0.09 16.03
CA ASN A 145 -13.33 1.08 16.94
C ASN A 145 -14.30 1.46 18.07
N SER A 146 -15.57 1.73 17.75
CA SER A 146 -16.59 2.11 18.74
C SER A 146 -16.92 0.97 19.70
N ARG A 147 -16.82 -0.28 19.22
CA ARG A 147 -17.07 -1.50 20.01
C ARG A 147 -15.89 -1.84 20.89
N MET A 148 -14.68 -1.62 20.40
CA MET A 148 -13.46 -1.77 21.18
C MET A 148 -13.40 -0.72 22.29
N ALA A 149 -13.71 0.54 21.99
CA ALA A 149 -13.79 1.63 22.95
C ALA A 149 -14.70 1.24 24.13
N PHE A 150 -15.91 0.74 23.84
CA PHE A 150 -16.84 0.32 24.89
C PHE A 150 -16.38 -0.96 25.62
N ALA A 151 -15.88 -1.94 24.88
CA ALA A 151 -15.42 -3.21 25.45
C ALA A 151 -14.21 -3.04 26.39
N SER A 152 -13.49 -1.92 26.31
CA SER A 152 -12.33 -1.64 27.19
C SER A 152 -12.72 -1.50 28.65
N LEU A 153 -13.96 -1.10 28.91
CA LEU A 153 -14.54 -0.97 30.26
C LEU A 153 -14.78 -2.34 30.94
N GLU A 154 -14.77 -3.46 30.20
CA GLU A 154 -15.03 -4.80 30.75
C GLU A 154 -13.80 -5.46 31.39
N ARG A 155 -12.61 -4.84 31.30
CA ARG A 155 -11.34 -5.40 31.78
C ARG A 155 -10.99 -6.77 31.18
N LYS A 156 -11.15 -6.93 29.86
CA LYS A 156 -10.90 -8.19 29.14
C LYS A 156 -9.89 -8.01 28.00
N PRO A 157 -8.57 -8.14 28.26
CA PRO A 157 -7.55 -7.85 27.26
C PRO A 157 -7.66 -8.70 25.98
N ILE A 158 -8.02 -9.99 26.08
CA ILE A 158 -8.25 -10.82 24.87
C ILE A 158 -9.39 -10.29 24.01
N LYS A 159 -10.45 -9.75 24.62
CA LYS A 159 -11.56 -9.18 23.86
C LYS A 159 -11.10 -7.97 23.06
N LEU A 160 -10.24 -7.14 23.67
CA LEU A 160 -9.63 -5.96 23.04
C LEU A 160 -8.65 -6.32 21.93
N LEU A 161 -7.91 -7.41 22.05
CA LEU A 161 -7.09 -7.94 20.95
C LEU A 161 -7.97 -8.43 19.78
N ASN A 162 -9.04 -9.18 20.10
CA ASN A 162 -9.82 -9.89 19.08
C ASN A 162 -10.71 -8.98 18.22
N ILE A 163 -11.22 -7.87 18.75
CA ILE A 163 -12.08 -6.94 17.98
C ILE A 163 -11.34 -6.36 16.75
N PRO A 164 -10.21 -5.65 16.91
CA PRO A 164 -9.42 -5.14 15.79
C PRO A 164 -8.88 -6.26 14.91
N LEU A 165 -8.45 -7.40 15.49
CA LEU A 165 -7.94 -8.51 14.68
C LEU A 165 -9.02 -9.17 13.80
N ASN A 166 -10.25 -9.33 14.32
CA ASN A 166 -11.39 -9.79 13.53
C ASN A 166 -11.74 -8.80 12.41
N ALA A 167 -11.62 -7.50 12.69
CA ALA A 167 -11.82 -6.45 11.70
C ALA A 167 -10.79 -6.52 10.58
N GLY A 168 -9.51 -6.57 10.94
CA GLY A 168 -8.43 -6.70 9.99
C GLY A 168 -8.51 -7.97 9.14
N MET A 169 -8.81 -9.12 9.76
CA MET A 169 -8.99 -10.38 9.02
C MET A 169 -10.20 -10.37 8.08
N SER A 170 -11.29 -9.71 8.47
CA SER A 170 -12.45 -9.50 7.61
C SER A 170 -12.04 -8.73 6.35
N ILE A 171 -11.35 -7.61 6.54
CA ILE A 171 -10.88 -6.74 5.45
C ILE A 171 -9.91 -7.50 4.54
N GLY A 172 -8.87 -8.12 5.10
CA GLY A 172 -7.83 -8.81 4.33
C GLY A 172 -8.35 -9.96 3.48
N VAL A 173 -9.27 -10.78 4.02
CA VAL A 173 -9.86 -11.89 3.26
C VAL A 173 -10.79 -11.39 2.17
N VAL A 174 -11.66 -10.41 2.45
CA VAL A 174 -12.59 -9.84 1.45
C VAL A 174 -11.81 -9.22 0.29
N LEU A 175 -10.76 -8.47 0.60
CA LEU A 175 -9.90 -7.82 -0.38
C LEU A 175 -9.26 -8.84 -1.33
N ILE A 176 -8.62 -9.88 -0.79
CA ILE A 176 -7.90 -10.86 -1.61
C ILE A 176 -8.88 -11.76 -2.37
N SER A 177 -10.02 -12.12 -1.76
CA SER A 177 -11.09 -12.82 -2.47
C SER A 177 -11.60 -12.02 -3.67
N LEU A 178 -11.83 -10.70 -3.50
CA LEU A 178 -12.28 -9.85 -4.59
C LEU A 178 -11.25 -9.78 -5.71
N GLU A 179 -9.99 -9.56 -5.37
CA GLU A 179 -8.88 -9.45 -6.32
C GLU A 179 -8.72 -10.76 -7.12
N LEU A 180 -8.67 -11.90 -6.43
CA LEU A 180 -8.53 -13.20 -7.08
C LEU A 180 -9.70 -13.56 -7.98
N ILE A 181 -10.93 -13.17 -7.61
CA ILE A 181 -12.09 -13.36 -8.48
C ILE A 181 -11.93 -12.58 -9.78
N MET A 182 -11.50 -11.32 -9.71
CA MET A 182 -11.27 -10.51 -10.92
C MET A 182 -10.17 -11.12 -11.79
N MET A 183 -9.04 -11.51 -11.18
CA MET A 183 -7.95 -12.14 -11.92
C MET A 183 -8.34 -13.49 -12.54
N LEU A 184 -9.09 -14.33 -11.83
CA LEU A 184 -9.60 -15.61 -12.36
C LEU A 184 -10.61 -15.38 -13.49
N MET A 185 -11.44 -14.34 -13.41
CA MET A 185 -12.36 -14.00 -14.48
C MET A 185 -11.63 -13.59 -15.76
N ILE A 186 -10.58 -12.78 -15.64
CA ILE A 186 -9.73 -12.44 -16.79
C ILE A 186 -9.06 -13.71 -17.34
N LEU A 187 -8.49 -14.54 -16.48
CA LEU A 187 -7.76 -15.75 -16.89
C LEU A 187 -8.65 -16.77 -17.63
N LEU A 188 -9.85 -17.03 -17.12
CA LEU A 188 -10.68 -18.16 -17.55
C LEU A 188 -11.79 -17.78 -18.55
N PHE A 189 -12.27 -16.53 -18.53
CA PHE A 189 -13.44 -16.13 -19.32
C PHE A 189 -13.14 -15.08 -20.40
N VAL A 190 -12.04 -14.33 -20.29
CA VAL A 190 -11.63 -13.42 -21.37
C VAL A 190 -10.92 -14.23 -22.46
N PRO A 191 -11.20 -13.99 -23.76
CA PRO A 191 -10.49 -14.68 -24.83
C PRO A 191 -8.98 -14.41 -24.73
N GLY A 192 -8.15 -15.42 -25.06
CA GLY A 192 -6.71 -15.38 -24.75
C GLY A 192 -5.97 -14.18 -25.34
N GLU A 193 -6.41 -13.74 -26.52
CA GLU A 193 -5.90 -12.57 -27.23
C GLU A 193 -6.18 -11.22 -26.54
N TYR A 194 -7.27 -11.11 -25.75
CA TYR A 194 -7.57 -9.89 -24.97
C TYR A 194 -7.13 -10.00 -23.52
N ALA A 195 -6.87 -11.21 -23.01
CA ALA A 195 -6.66 -11.47 -21.60
C ALA A 195 -5.40 -10.79 -21.06
N GLY A 196 -4.28 -10.85 -21.79
CA GLY A 196 -3.05 -10.15 -21.41
C GLY A 196 -3.23 -8.63 -21.29
N ALA A 197 -3.76 -8.00 -22.33
CA ALA A 197 -4.06 -6.57 -22.33
C ALA A 197 -5.09 -6.18 -21.25
N SER A 198 -6.05 -7.06 -20.96
CA SER A 198 -7.04 -6.86 -19.89
C SER A 198 -6.41 -6.94 -18.50
N PHE A 199 -5.44 -7.83 -18.26
CA PHE A 199 -4.66 -7.88 -17.02
C PHE A 199 -3.89 -6.59 -16.79
N ILE A 200 -3.22 -6.08 -17.82
CA ILE A 200 -2.49 -4.80 -17.74
C ILE A 200 -3.46 -3.64 -17.51
N GLY A 201 -4.56 -3.59 -18.27
CA GLY A 201 -5.61 -2.60 -18.09
C GLY A 201 -6.15 -2.59 -16.66
N PHE A 202 -6.43 -3.76 -16.11
CA PHE A 202 -6.85 -3.96 -14.72
C PHE A 202 -5.79 -3.44 -13.74
N ALA A 203 -4.54 -3.92 -13.83
CA ALA A 203 -3.43 -3.53 -12.96
C ALA A 203 -3.14 -2.01 -12.97
N ILE A 204 -3.21 -1.36 -14.14
CA ILE A 204 -3.10 0.10 -14.26
C ILE A 204 -4.23 0.80 -13.51
N GLY A 205 -5.45 0.26 -13.60
CA GLY A 205 -6.62 0.78 -12.90
C GLY A 205 -6.50 0.67 -11.38
N GLU A 206 -6.08 -0.49 -10.89
CA GLU A 206 -5.80 -0.73 -9.47
C GLU A 206 -4.71 0.23 -8.96
N SER A 207 -3.61 0.37 -9.72
CA SER A 207 -2.48 1.28 -9.43
C SER A 207 -2.91 2.72 -9.32
N LEU A 208 -3.78 3.20 -10.22
CA LEU A 208 -4.34 4.54 -10.14
C LEU A 208 -5.20 4.71 -8.87
N GLY A 209 -6.09 3.74 -8.61
CA GLY A 209 -6.95 3.71 -7.43
C GLY A 209 -6.13 3.80 -6.14
N ALA A 210 -5.17 2.89 -5.96
CA ALA A 210 -4.30 2.82 -4.80
C ALA A 210 -3.44 4.07 -4.63
N SER A 211 -2.81 4.57 -5.69
CA SER A 211 -1.96 5.77 -5.63
C SER A 211 -2.72 6.98 -5.10
N VAL A 212 -3.91 7.26 -5.64
CA VAL A 212 -4.70 8.42 -5.24
C VAL A 212 -5.23 8.26 -3.83
N LEU A 213 -5.81 7.10 -3.50
CA LEU A 213 -6.37 6.84 -2.18
C LEU A 213 -5.30 6.88 -1.09
N ARG A 214 -4.10 6.34 -1.35
CA ARG A 214 -2.97 6.33 -0.41
C ARG A 214 -2.35 7.71 -0.24
N ILE A 215 -2.05 8.42 -1.33
CA ILE A 215 -1.41 9.75 -1.28
C ILE A 215 -2.37 10.79 -0.70
N ALA A 216 -3.58 10.91 -1.25
CA ALA A 216 -4.55 11.89 -0.77
C ALA A 216 -5.01 11.56 0.66
N GLY A 217 -5.18 10.26 0.96
CA GLY A 217 -5.49 9.78 2.31
C GLY A 217 -4.40 10.16 3.30
N GLY A 218 -3.14 9.83 2.99
CA GLY A 218 -1.97 10.18 3.80
C GLY A 218 -1.84 11.68 4.06
N ILE A 219 -1.96 12.51 3.00
CA ILE A 219 -1.93 13.96 3.15
C ILE A 219 -3.09 14.44 4.05
N PHE A 220 -4.30 13.91 3.84
CA PHE A 220 -5.46 14.26 4.64
C PHE A 220 -5.24 13.95 6.12
N THR A 221 -4.85 12.70 6.46
CA THR A 221 -4.70 12.27 7.86
C THR A 221 -3.66 13.12 8.55
N LYS A 222 -2.47 13.30 7.95
CA LYS A 222 -1.40 14.02 8.64
C LYS A 222 -1.60 15.54 8.69
N ILE A 223 -2.47 16.12 7.86
CA ILE A 223 -2.93 17.50 8.08
C ILE A 223 -3.80 17.58 9.34
N ALA A 224 -4.70 16.62 9.52
CA ALA A 224 -5.61 16.57 10.65
C ALA A 224 -4.87 16.29 11.97
N ASP A 225 -4.04 15.25 11.97
CA ASP A 225 -3.21 14.79 13.07
C ASP A 225 -2.31 15.92 13.62
N ILE A 226 -1.37 16.44 12.81
CA ILE A 226 -0.51 17.58 13.20
C ILE A 226 -1.34 18.81 13.60
N GLY A 227 -2.47 19.04 12.92
CA GLY A 227 -3.40 20.12 13.25
C GLY A 227 -3.97 20.00 14.67
N SER A 228 -4.33 18.78 15.04
CA SER A 228 -4.88 18.39 16.34
C SER A 228 -3.79 18.36 17.42
N ASP A 229 -2.70 17.64 17.15
CA ASP A 229 -1.64 17.32 18.11
C ASP A 229 -0.82 18.51 18.55
N LEU A 230 -0.61 19.50 17.68
CA LEU A 230 0.06 20.73 18.09
C LEU A 230 -0.75 21.50 19.17
N MET A 231 -2.06 21.25 19.31
CA MET A 231 -2.85 21.85 20.39
C MET A 231 -2.42 21.34 21.77
N LYS A 232 -1.89 20.12 21.87
CA LYS A 232 -1.30 19.57 23.11
C LYS A 232 -0.18 20.49 23.63
N VAL A 233 0.69 20.94 22.73
CA VAL A 233 1.82 21.82 23.07
C VAL A 233 1.35 23.26 23.33
N ILE A 234 0.44 23.76 22.50
CA ILE A 234 0.02 25.18 22.53
C ILE A 234 -0.91 25.48 23.71
N PHE A 235 -1.86 24.60 23.99
CA PHE A 235 -2.91 24.81 24.98
C PHE A 235 -2.80 23.90 26.21
N LYS A 236 -1.85 22.93 26.22
CA LYS A 236 -1.63 21.99 27.33
C LYS A 236 -2.89 21.18 27.68
N ILE A 237 -3.59 20.75 26.64
CA ILE A 237 -4.74 19.84 26.71
C ILE A 237 -4.30 18.39 26.48
N GLY A 238 -5.16 17.43 26.85
CA GLY A 238 -4.94 16.01 26.59
C GLY A 238 -4.99 15.64 25.10
N GLU A 239 -4.49 14.45 24.78
CA GLU A 239 -4.71 13.80 23.48
C GLU A 239 -6.22 13.56 23.27
N ASP A 240 -6.70 13.85 22.06
CA ASP A 240 -8.11 13.72 21.67
C ASP A 240 -9.14 14.50 22.50
N ASP A 241 -8.73 15.63 23.10
CA ASP A 241 -9.62 16.49 23.88
C ASP A 241 -10.91 16.82 23.10
N PRO A 242 -12.11 16.55 23.65
CA PRO A 242 -13.35 16.70 22.88
C PRO A 242 -13.70 18.14 22.52
N ARG A 243 -13.04 19.14 23.13
CA ARG A 243 -13.17 20.57 22.79
C ARG A 243 -12.34 20.95 21.57
N ASN A 244 -11.38 20.12 21.17
CA ASN A 244 -10.56 20.34 19.97
C ASN A 244 -11.38 19.98 18.72
N PRO A 245 -11.69 20.94 17.82
CA PRO A 245 -12.43 20.64 16.60
C PRO A 245 -11.65 19.74 15.62
N GLY A 246 -10.33 19.61 15.79
CA GLY A 246 -9.45 18.76 14.98
C GLY A 246 -9.61 17.26 15.19
N THR A 247 -10.00 16.81 16.39
CA THR A 247 -10.01 15.38 16.76
C THR A 247 -10.90 14.53 15.86
N ILE A 248 -12.08 15.04 15.46
CA ILE A 248 -12.94 14.31 14.50
C ILE A 248 -12.28 14.20 13.12
N ALA A 249 -11.57 15.25 12.68
CA ALA A 249 -10.87 15.21 11.40
C ALA A 249 -9.71 14.21 11.44
N ASP A 250 -9.07 14.07 12.60
CA ASP A 250 -8.00 13.12 12.85
C ASP A 250 -8.50 11.68 12.74
N CYS A 251 -9.56 11.32 13.48
CA CYS A 251 -10.17 10.00 13.37
C CYS A 251 -10.67 9.69 11.94
N VAL A 252 -11.24 10.69 11.26
CA VAL A 252 -11.62 10.55 9.84
C VAL A 252 -10.37 10.29 8.99
N GLY A 253 -9.25 10.92 9.33
CA GLY A 253 -7.94 10.73 8.74
C GLY A 253 -7.44 9.29 8.87
N ASP A 254 -7.47 8.70 10.06
CA ASP A 254 -6.98 7.32 10.24
C ASP A 254 -7.81 6.34 9.42
N ASN A 255 -9.10 6.60 9.25
CA ASN A 255 -9.92 5.84 8.31
C ASN A 255 -9.55 6.15 6.84
N ALA A 256 -9.39 7.42 6.48
CA ALA A 256 -9.14 7.88 5.12
C ALA A 256 -7.73 7.57 4.56
N GLY A 257 -6.73 7.46 5.44
CA GLY A 257 -5.33 7.24 5.10
C GLY A 257 -4.82 5.89 5.61
N ASP A 258 -4.99 5.62 6.90
CA ASP A 258 -4.38 4.45 7.56
C ASP A 258 -5.21 3.17 7.43
N SER A 259 -6.50 3.28 7.11
CA SER A 259 -7.37 2.12 6.78
C SER A 259 -7.58 1.97 5.27
N VAL A 260 -8.01 3.02 4.59
CA VAL A 260 -8.20 3.03 3.12
C VAL A 260 -6.89 2.79 2.39
N GLY A 261 -5.80 3.34 2.90
CA GLY A 261 -4.49 3.24 2.27
C GLY A 261 -4.01 1.79 2.14
N PRO A 262 -3.83 1.05 3.25
CA PRO A 262 -3.38 -0.34 3.18
C PRO A 262 -4.35 -1.26 2.44
N THR A 263 -5.65 -0.97 2.48
CA THR A 263 -6.63 -1.78 1.75
C THR A 263 -6.55 -1.57 0.24
N ALA A 264 -6.47 -0.32 -0.23
CA ALA A 264 -6.32 -0.05 -1.65
C ALA A 264 -4.94 -0.49 -2.17
N ASP A 265 -3.87 -0.21 -1.41
CA ASP A 265 -2.49 -0.61 -1.71
C ASP A 265 -2.32 -2.13 -1.66
N GLY A 266 -2.97 -2.80 -0.71
CA GLY A 266 -3.04 -4.25 -0.63
C GLY A 266 -3.63 -4.84 -1.91
N PHE A 267 -4.86 -4.43 -2.27
CA PHE A 267 -5.56 -4.92 -3.47
C PHE A 267 -4.68 -4.84 -4.72
N GLU A 268 -4.08 -3.67 -4.92
CA GLU A 268 -3.21 -3.41 -6.05
C GLU A 268 -1.89 -4.18 -5.97
N THR A 269 -1.25 -4.29 -4.80
CA THR A 269 -0.02 -5.10 -4.64
C THR A 269 -0.25 -6.56 -5.09
N TYR A 270 -1.41 -7.14 -4.75
CA TYR A 270 -1.79 -8.49 -5.17
C TYR A 270 -1.96 -8.59 -6.68
N GLY A 271 -2.77 -7.71 -7.27
CA GLY A 271 -3.02 -7.67 -8.71
C GLY A 271 -1.73 -7.50 -9.51
N VAL A 272 -0.97 -6.45 -9.21
CA VAL A 272 0.25 -6.08 -9.94
C VAL A 272 1.33 -7.16 -9.86
N THR A 273 1.57 -7.75 -8.69
CA THR A 273 2.55 -8.83 -8.54
C THR A 273 2.12 -10.07 -9.33
N GLY A 274 0.82 -10.37 -9.35
CA GLY A 274 0.24 -11.43 -10.17
C GLY A 274 0.44 -11.18 -11.67
N VAL A 275 0.09 -9.98 -12.15
CA VAL A 275 0.26 -9.58 -13.55
C VAL A 275 1.74 -9.62 -13.97
N ALA A 276 2.66 -9.25 -13.07
CA ALA A 276 4.10 -9.34 -13.32
C ALA A 276 4.56 -10.77 -13.58
N LEU A 277 4.15 -11.71 -12.74
CA LEU A 277 4.51 -13.11 -12.92
C LEU A 277 3.84 -13.72 -14.16
N ILE A 278 2.58 -13.39 -14.43
CA ILE A 278 1.88 -13.85 -15.64
C ILE A 278 2.64 -13.37 -16.88
N SER A 279 2.94 -12.07 -16.96
CA SER A 279 3.66 -11.48 -18.08
C SER A 279 5.03 -12.10 -18.26
N PHE A 280 5.77 -12.31 -17.17
CA PHE A 280 7.08 -12.97 -17.22
C PHE A 280 6.99 -14.42 -17.70
N ILE A 281 6.05 -15.22 -17.20
CA ILE A 281 5.84 -16.62 -17.62
C ILE A 281 5.56 -16.69 -19.13
N LEU A 282 4.74 -15.78 -19.65
CA LEU A 282 4.39 -15.75 -21.07
C LEU A 282 5.57 -15.37 -21.98
N LEU A 283 6.43 -14.45 -21.53
CA LEU A 283 7.55 -13.92 -22.32
C LEU A 283 8.85 -14.73 -22.18
N ALA A 284 9.10 -15.33 -21.02
CA ALA A 284 10.37 -16.00 -20.71
C ALA A 284 10.40 -17.48 -21.08
N LEU A 285 9.24 -18.10 -21.31
CA LEU A 285 9.17 -19.49 -21.78
C LEU A 285 9.23 -19.56 -23.32
N PRO A 286 9.91 -20.59 -23.87
CA PRO A 286 10.07 -20.72 -25.31
C PRO A 286 8.73 -21.01 -26.01
N ASN A 287 8.50 -20.44 -27.19
CA ASN A 287 7.30 -20.68 -28.01
C ASN A 287 7.37 -22.04 -28.74
N THR A 288 7.47 -23.11 -27.96
CA THR A 288 7.47 -24.52 -28.41
C THR A 288 6.27 -25.23 -27.80
N MET A 289 5.87 -26.39 -28.34
CA MET A 289 4.78 -27.20 -27.76
C MET A 289 4.99 -27.48 -26.26
N LEU A 290 6.23 -27.82 -25.87
CA LEU A 290 6.58 -28.03 -24.47
C LEU A 290 6.51 -26.73 -23.66
N GLY A 291 6.96 -25.62 -24.22
CA GLY A 291 6.90 -24.31 -23.58
C GLY A 291 5.47 -23.80 -23.36
N GLU A 292 4.56 -24.02 -24.31
CA GLU A 292 3.14 -23.71 -24.15
C GLU A 292 2.48 -24.56 -23.04
N ALA A 293 2.79 -25.87 -22.99
CA ALA A 293 2.35 -26.71 -21.88
C ALA A 293 2.89 -26.22 -20.53
N ASN A 294 4.16 -25.81 -20.49
CA ASN A 294 4.80 -25.27 -19.29
C ASN A 294 4.19 -23.92 -18.84
N LYS A 295 3.77 -23.06 -19.78
CA LYS A 295 3.04 -21.81 -19.47
C LYS A 295 1.73 -22.15 -18.76
N VAL A 296 0.96 -23.11 -19.26
CA VAL A 296 -0.29 -23.57 -18.63
C VAL A 296 -0.02 -24.09 -17.21
N ILE A 297 0.99 -24.93 -17.03
CA ILE A 297 1.35 -25.52 -15.73
C ILE A 297 1.72 -24.43 -14.72
N LEU A 298 2.64 -23.51 -15.07
CA LEU A 298 3.08 -22.46 -14.16
C LEU A 298 1.98 -21.45 -13.83
N LEU A 299 1.18 -21.03 -14.83
CA LEU A 299 0.03 -20.15 -14.60
C LEU A 299 -0.97 -20.80 -13.64
N THR A 300 -1.26 -22.09 -13.84
CA THR A 300 -2.14 -22.84 -12.95
C THR A 300 -1.58 -22.89 -11.53
N TRP A 301 -0.29 -23.21 -11.40
CA TRP A 301 0.40 -23.31 -10.12
C TRP A 301 0.37 -22.00 -9.32
N ILE A 302 0.72 -20.85 -9.94
CA ILE A 302 0.70 -19.57 -9.20
C ILE A 302 -0.71 -19.20 -8.75
N PHE A 303 -1.76 -19.48 -9.54
CA PHE A 303 -3.13 -19.21 -9.13
C PHE A 303 -3.59 -20.15 -8.00
N VAL A 304 -3.27 -21.45 -8.08
CA VAL A 304 -3.55 -22.41 -6.99
C VAL A 304 -2.87 -21.97 -5.69
N MET A 305 -1.62 -21.54 -5.75
CA MET A 305 -0.90 -21.01 -4.58
C MET A 305 -1.61 -19.80 -3.97
N ARG A 306 -2.07 -18.86 -4.80
CA ARG A 306 -2.83 -17.69 -4.32
C ARG A 306 -4.16 -18.07 -3.68
N ILE A 307 -4.89 -19.00 -4.28
CA ILE A 307 -6.17 -19.47 -3.74
C ILE A 307 -5.98 -20.07 -2.34
N LEU A 308 -4.96 -20.92 -2.17
CA LEU A 308 -4.71 -21.61 -0.90
C LEU A 308 -4.22 -20.66 0.21
N MET A 309 -3.66 -19.50 -0.14
CA MET A 309 -3.22 -18.49 0.82
C MET A 309 -4.38 -17.94 1.68
N ILE A 310 -5.61 -17.92 1.14
CA ILE A 310 -6.82 -17.57 1.89
C ILE A 310 -7.06 -18.60 2.99
N ALA A 311 -7.00 -19.89 2.62
CA ALA A 311 -7.21 -20.98 3.56
C ALA A 311 -6.12 -21.02 4.64
N THR A 312 -4.84 -20.89 4.26
CA THR A 312 -3.75 -20.88 5.24
C THR A 312 -3.86 -19.72 6.21
N SER A 313 -4.28 -18.54 5.75
CA SER A 313 -4.47 -17.37 6.61
C SER A 313 -5.63 -17.55 7.59
N ILE A 314 -6.78 -18.06 7.13
CA ILE A 314 -7.95 -18.30 8.01
C ILE A 314 -7.62 -19.37 9.07
N ILE A 315 -6.97 -20.47 8.66
CA ILE A 315 -6.56 -21.54 9.57
C ILE A 315 -5.56 -21.00 10.61
N SER A 316 -4.56 -20.23 10.17
CA SER A 316 -3.55 -19.64 11.06
C SER A 316 -4.17 -18.66 12.05
N PHE A 317 -5.16 -17.87 11.60
CA PHE A 317 -5.94 -16.99 12.47
C PHE A 317 -6.65 -17.76 13.58
N TRP A 318 -7.31 -18.88 13.27
CA TRP A 318 -7.97 -19.70 14.28
C TRP A 318 -6.99 -20.42 15.22
N ILE A 319 -5.89 -20.96 14.69
CA ILE A 319 -4.82 -21.57 15.50
C ILE A 319 -4.26 -20.53 16.48
N ASN A 320 -3.94 -19.33 16.01
CA ASN A 320 -3.42 -18.26 16.85
C ASN A 320 -4.44 -17.84 17.91
N GLY A 321 -5.72 -17.72 17.55
CA GLY A 321 -6.80 -17.43 18.49
C GLY A 321 -6.92 -18.49 19.59
N ALA A 322 -6.82 -19.78 19.24
CA ALA A 322 -6.85 -20.87 20.20
C ALA A 322 -5.65 -20.83 21.16
N ILE A 323 -4.43 -20.65 20.64
CA ILE A 323 -3.20 -20.54 21.45
C ILE A 323 -3.28 -19.33 22.38
N THR A 324 -3.70 -18.18 21.87
CA THR A 324 -3.83 -16.94 22.65
C THR A 324 -4.86 -17.11 23.76
N LYS A 325 -6.00 -17.73 23.47
CA LYS A 325 -7.01 -18.03 24.48
C LYS A 325 -6.43 -18.91 25.58
N VAL A 326 -5.84 -20.06 25.24
CA VAL A 326 -5.26 -20.99 26.23
C VAL A 326 -4.22 -20.30 27.12
N LYS A 327 -3.40 -19.40 26.56
CA LYS A 327 -2.32 -18.75 27.29
C LYS A 327 -2.75 -17.57 28.15
N TYR A 328 -3.79 -16.84 27.75
CA TYR A 328 -4.14 -15.55 28.34
C TYR A 328 -5.60 -15.42 28.81
N GLU A 329 -6.42 -16.48 28.77
CA GLU A 329 -7.86 -16.43 29.11
C GLU A 329 -8.15 -15.77 30.46
N ASN A 330 -7.29 -16.01 31.46
CA ASN A 330 -7.42 -15.48 32.81
C ASN A 330 -6.37 -14.40 33.13
N ALA A 331 -5.69 -13.86 32.11
CA ALA A 331 -4.67 -12.84 32.32
C ALA A 331 -5.32 -11.46 32.50
N ASP A 332 -4.93 -10.76 33.56
CA ASP A 332 -5.32 -9.37 33.80
C ASP A 332 -4.52 -8.39 32.93
N ASP A 333 -3.44 -8.84 32.29
CA ASP A 333 -2.70 -8.02 31.35
C ASP A 333 -2.10 -8.86 30.22
N LEU A 334 -1.92 -8.23 29.06
CA LEU A 334 -1.46 -8.87 27.84
C LEU A 334 -0.52 -7.94 27.08
N ASP A 335 0.64 -8.48 26.73
CA ASP A 335 1.49 -7.88 25.72
C ASP A 335 0.89 -8.12 24.33
N PHE A 336 0.16 -7.13 23.80
CA PHE A 336 -0.56 -7.23 22.53
C PHE A 336 0.36 -7.53 21.33
N GLU A 337 1.65 -7.19 21.40
CA GLU A 337 2.60 -7.50 20.32
C GLU A 337 2.86 -9.02 20.19
N LYS A 338 2.71 -9.79 21.27
CA LYS A 338 3.03 -11.23 21.27
C LYS A 338 2.03 -12.05 20.43
N PRO A 339 0.70 -11.94 20.62
CA PRO A 339 -0.26 -12.64 19.77
C PRO A 339 -0.21 -12.23 18.29
N LEU A 340 0.08 -10.96 18.01
CA LEU A 340 0.20 -10.45 16.64
C LEU A 340 1.46 -11.01 15.96
N THR A 341 2.60 -11.03 16.68
CA THR A 341 3.84 -11.67 16.22
C THR A 341 3.62 -13.17 15.98
N SER A 342 2.95 -13.84 16.92
CA SER A 342 2.62 -15.26 16.84
C SER A 342 1.79 -15.57 15.59
N LEU A 343 0.80 -14.74 15.26
CA LEU A 343 0.00 -14.91 14.05
C LEU A 343 0.85 -14.85 12.78
N VAL A 344 1.76 -13.88 12.67
CA VAL A 344 2.66 -13.73 11.51
C VAL A 344 3.54 -14.98 11.34
N TRP A 345 4.14 -15.47 12.42
CA TRP A 345 4.99 -16.67 12.38
C TRP A 345 4.22 -17.96 12.08
N ILE A 346 3.06 -18.18 12.72
CA ILE A 346 2.21 -19.34 12.46
C ILE A 346 1.82 -19.36 10.98
N THR A 347 1.39 -18.22 10.45
CA THR A 347 0.98 -18.10 9.04
C THR A 347 2.14 -18.34 8.09
N SER A 348 3.33 -17.83 8.40
CA SER A 348 4.53 -18.08 7.59
C SER A 348 4.88 -19.56 7.53
N ILE A 349 4.97 -20.23 8.69
CA ILE A 349 5.34 -21.64 8.77
C ILE A 349 4.31 -22.51 8.05
N LEU A 350 3.02 -22.26 8.28
CA LEU A 350 1.95 -23.01 7.61
C LEU A 350 1.98 -22.79 6.09
N SER A 351 2.18 -21.55 5.64
CA SER A 351 2.24 -21.22 4.22
C SER A 351 3.45 -21.85 3.53
N ILE A 352 4.61 -21.94 4.20
CA ILE A 352 5.79 -22.66 3.69
C ILE A 352 5.47 -24.15 3.55
N ILE A 353 4.89 -24.79 4.57
CA ILE A 353 4.52 -26.21 4.50
C ILE A 353 3.55 -26.47 3.33
N VAL A 354 2.52 -25.63 3.20
CA VAL A 354 1.55 -25.74 2.10
C VAL A 354 2.20 -25.49 0.76
N THR A 355 3.16 -24.56 0.65
CA THR A 355 3.92 -24.30 -0.58
C THR A 355 4.63 -25.57 -1.05
N PHE A 356 5.33 -26.28 -0.17
CA PHE A 356 6.01 -27.53 -0.57
C PHE A 356 5.03 -28.63 -0.98
N ILE A 357 3.95 -28.82 -0.21
CA ILE A 357 2.93 -29.84 -0.50
C ILE A 357 2.29 -29.57 -1.85
N VAL A 358 1.84 -28.35 -2.09
CA VAL A 358 1.09 -27.97 -3.30
C VAL A 358 1.99 -27.99 -4.52
N SER A 359 3.23 -27.48 -4.41
CA SER A 359 4.18 -27.57 -5.51
C SER A 359 4.48 -29.03 -5.87
N TYR A 360 4.64 -29.92 -4.88
CA TYR A 360 4.79 -31.34 -5.16
C TYR A 360 3.56 -31.90 -5.90
N LEU A 361 2.35 -31.57 -5.45
CA LEU A 361 1.12 -32.10 -6.07
C LEU A 361 0.82 -31.54 -7.47
N THR A 362 1.32 -30.36 -7.81
CA THR A 362 0.93 -29.65 -9.05
C THR A 362 2.05 -29.57 -10.09
N ILE A 363 3.31 -29.57 -9.65
CA ILE A 363 4.46 -29.34 -10.53
C ILE A 363 5.63 -30.32 -10.27
N SER A 364 5.41 -31.46 -9.58
CA SER A 364 6.45 -32.49 -9.39
C SER A 364 7.03 -33.03 -10.68
N ASP A 365 6.21 -33.05 -11.73
CA ASP A 365 6.55 -33.63 -13.03
C ASP A 365 7.45 -32.71 -13.86
N LEU A 366 7.71 -31.48 -13.39
CA LEU A 366 8.70 -30.60 -14.00
C LEU A 366 10.11 -31.21 -13.89
N PRO A 367 10.96 -31.01 -14.91
CA PRO A 367 12.30 -31.61 -14.94
C PRO A 367 13.16 -31.15 -13.75
N ASN A 368 14.22 -31.90 -13.45
CA ASN A 368 15.24 -31.54 -12.45
C ASN A 368 14.71 -31.26 -11.04
N ASN A 369 13.54 -31.79 -10.67
CA ASN A 369 12.86 -31.49 -9.40
C ASN A 369 12.65 -29.97 -9.19
N LEU A 370 12.34 -29.24 -10.26
CA LEU A 370 12.13 -27.79 -10.21
C LEU A 370 11.07 -27.35 -9.17
N TRP A 371 10.12 -28.23 -8.84
CA TRP A 371 9.16 -28.00 -7.76
C TRP A 371 9.84 -27.67 -6.42
N ILE A 372 11.02 -28.23 -6.12
CA ILE A 372 11.80 -27.93 -4.91
C ILE A 372 12.36 -26.51 -5.01
N SER A 373 13.08 -26.19 -6.09
CA SER A 373 13.69 -24.87 -6.30
C SER A 373 12.64 -23.76 -6.22
N LEU A 374 11.51 -23.94 -6.92
CA LEU A 374 10.39 -22.99 -6.93
C LEU A 374 9.74 -22.87 -5.55
N SER A 375 9.60 -23.96 -4.80
CA SER A 375 9.09 -23.94 -3.42
C SER A 375 10.03 -23.21 -2.46
N VAL A 376 11.34 -23.41 -2.59
CA VAL A 376 12.37 -22.71 -1.79
C VAL A 376 12.32 -21.21 -2.06
N ILE A 377 12.19 -20.81 -3.33
CA ILE A 377 12.12 -19.39 -3.72
C ILE A 377 10.89 -18.72 -3.10
N ILE A 378 9.69 -19.29 -3.27
CA ILE A 378 8.47 -18.75 -2.65
C ILE A 378 8.62 -18.72 -1.12
N SER A 379 9.17 -19.78 -0.53
CA SER A 379 9.37 -19.87 0.91
C SER A 379 10.34 -18.81 1.44
N ALA A 380 11.36 -18.41 0.67
CA ALA A 380 12.22 -17.29 1.01
C ALA A 380 11.41 -15.98 1.08
N GLY A 381 10.52 -15.75 0.11
CA GLY A 381 9.55 -14.65 0.16
C GLY A 381 8.67 -14.68 1.40
N THR A 382 8.02 -15.82 1.67
CA THR A 382 7.15 -16.01 2.85
C THR A 382 7.89 -15.76 4.16
N LEU A 383 9.12 -16.28 4.26
CA LEU A 383 10.00 -16.03 5.40
C LEU A 383 10.34 -14.54 5.55
N GLY A 384 10.55 -13.84 4.44
CA GLY A 384 10.75 -12.39 4.43
C GLY A 384 9.60 -11.63 5.08
N ALA A 385 8.35 -12.05 4.83
CA ALA A 385 7.19 -11.42 5.43
C ALA A 385 7.05 -11.68 6.96
N ALA A 386 7.82 -12.60 7.55
CA ALA A 386 8.00 -12.71 9.02
C ALA A 386 9.27 -12.02 9.54
N LEU A 387 10.39 -12.15 8.84
CA LEU A 387 11.66 -11.58 9.26
C LEU A 387 11.67 -10.05 9.22
N ILE A 388 11.12 -9.44 8.17
CA ILE A 388 11.10 -7.98 8.01
C ILE A 388 10.34 -7.30 9.17
N PRO A 389 9.16 -7.79 9.60
CA PRO A 389 8.52 -7.33 10.83
C PRO A 389 9.39 -7.40 12.08
N GLU A 390 10.09 -8.50 12.32
CA GLU A 390 11.01 -8.63 13.46
C GLU A 390 12.11 -7.57 13.42
N PHE A 391 12.75 -7.39 12.26
CA PHE A 391 13.73 -6.33 12.04
C PHE A 391 13.13 -4.93 12.09
N THR A 392 11.81 -4.77 11.98
CA THR A 392 11.15 -3.47 12.16
C THR A 392 10.96 -3.17 13.64
N LYS A 393 10.49 -4.14 14.42
CA LYS A 393 10.33 -4.02 15.88
C LYS A 393 11.60 -3.60 16.60
N LEU A 394 12.78 -4.01 16.12
CA LEU A 394 14.07 -3.58 16.69
C LEU A 394 14.28 -2.06 16.68
N PHE A 395 13.56 -1.30 15.84
CA PHE A 395 13.70 0.15 15.71
C PHE A 395 12.46 0.93 16.14
N THR A 396 11.28 0.29 16.10
CA THR A 396 10.00 0.97 16.31
C THR A 396 9.25 0.52 17.55
N SER A 397 9.48 -0.68 18.10
CA SER A 397 8.72 -1.13 19.27
C SER A 397 9.02 -0.25 20.50
N PRO A 398 8.03 0.05 21.37
CA PRO A 398 8.26 0.74 22.64
C PRO A 398 9.34 0.09 23.52
N LYS A 399 9.55 -1.22 23.35
CA LYS A 399 10.54 -2.03 24.10
C LYS A 399 11.91 -2.09 23.44
N SER A 400 12.11 -1.39 22.32
CA SER A 400 13.36 -1.44 21.57
C SER A 400 14.40 -0.47 22.13
N ILE A 401 15.67 -0.86 22.04
CA ILE A 401 16.81 -0.03 22.46
C ILE A 401 16.85 1.28 21.66
N HIS A 402 16.42 1.26 20.39
CA HIS A 402 16.38 2.46 19.57
C HIS A 402 15.32 3.46 20.02
N VAL A 403 14.12 3.01 20.40
CA VAL A 403 13.08 3.89 20.95
C VAL A 403 13.50 4.45 22.32
N ASP A 404 14.11 3.61 23.17
CA ASP A 404 14.67 4.05 24.45
C ASP A 404 15.73 5.16 24.26
N GLU A 405 16.62 5.02 23.27
CA GLU A 405 17.59 6.06 22.92
C GLU A 405 16.93 7.35 22.41
N VAL A 406 15.79 7.28 21.71
CA VAL A 406 15.02 8.48 21.32
C VAL A 406 14.46 9.19 22.55
N VAL A 407 13.94 8.46 23.54
CA VAL A 407 13.47 9.01 24.81
C VAL A 407 14.63 9.65 25.60
N GLU A 408 15.77 8.97 25.72
CA GLU A 408 16.95 9.49 26.41
C GLU A 408 17.54 10.73 25.72
N ALA A 409 17.57 10.75 24.38
CA ALA A 409 17.96 11.92 23.61
C ALA A 409 17.03 13.11 23.87
N SER A 410 15.72 12.85 23.98
CA SER A 410 14.71 13.87 24.31
C SER A 410 14.95 14.50 25.68
N LYS A 411 15.33 13.69 26.69
CA LYS A 411 15.68 14.20 28.04
C LYS A 411 16.92 15.10 28.01
N LYS A 412 17.93 14.74 27.21
CA LYS A 412 19.25 15.40 27.22
C LYS A 412 19.30 16.67 26.38
N GLY A 413 18.54 16.76 25.29
CA GLY A 413 18.61 17.90 24.36
C GLY A 413 17.31 18.26 23.67
N GLY A 414 16.18 17.85 24.25
CA GLY A 414 14.85 18.19 23.76
C GLY A 414 14.59 17.75 22.32
N ALA A 415 13.75 18.51 21.62
CA ALA A 415 13.31 18.18 20.27
C ALA A 415 14.48 18.02 19.27
N SER A 416 15.56 18.78 19.42
CA SER A 416 16.69 18.69 18.47
C SER A 416 17.38 17.32 18.52
N LEU A 417 17.68 16.80 19.72
CA LEU A 417 18.31 15.48 19.84
C LEU A 417 17.30 14.35 19.61
N ASN A 418 16.03 14.55 19.96
CA ASN A 418 14.95 13.63 19.61
C ASN A 418 14.90 13.39 18.08
N ILE A 419 14.84 14.46 17.28
CA ILE A 419 14.81 14.37 15.82
C ILE A 419 16.08 13.67 15.32
N LEU A 420 17.26 14.06 15.79
CA LEU A 420 18.49 13.38 15.35
C LEU A 420 18.48 11.88 15.67
N SER A 421 17.97 11.48 16.84
CA SER A 421 17.90 10.08 17.25
C SER A 421 16.94 9.25 16.39
N GLY A 422 15.76 9.76 16.04
CA GLY A 422 14.85 9.04 15.14
C GLY A 422 15.39 8.93 13.70
N LEU A 423 16.12 9.95 13.21
CA LEU A 423 16.85 9.84 11.94
C LEU A 423 17.93 8.74 11.97
N VAL A 424 18.63 8.60 13.11
CA VAL A 424 19.59 7.50 13.32
C VAL A 424 18.87 6.15 13.26
N ALA A 425 17.76 5.98 13.99
CA ALA A 425 16.97 4.75 13.97
C ALA A 425 16.51 4.39 12.54
N GLY A 426 15.99 5.36 11.79
CA GLY A 426 15.58 5.17 10.39
C GLY A 426 16.72 4.72 9.47
N ASN A 427 17.89 5.35 9.55
CA ASN A 427 19.05 5.04 8.71
C ASN A 427 19.60 3.63 9.00
N PHE A 428 19.77 3.28 10.26
CA PHE A 428 20.23 1.93 10.66
C PHE A 428 19.20 0.87 10.25
N SER A 429 17.91 1.17 10.40
CA SER A 429 16.84 0.30 9.93
C SER A 429 16.94 0.02 8.42
N ALA A 430 17.17 1.06 7.61
CA ALA A 430 17.26 0.93 6.15
C ALA A 430 18.42 0.03 5.74
N PHE A 431 19.59 0.17 6.39
CA PHE A 431 20.74 -0.72 6.17
C PHE A 431 20.40 -2.19 6.48
N TRP A 432 19.92 -2.47 7.69
CA TRP A 432 19.69 -3.86 8.12
C TRP A 432 18.59 -4.54 7.32
N LYS A 433 17.51 -3.83 6.97
CA LYS A 433 16.47 -4.38 6.11
C LYS A 433 16.96 -4.58 4.68
N GLY A 434 17.81 -3.69 4.17
CA GLY A 434 18.52 -3.92 2.90
C GLY A 434 19.31 -5.23 2.89
N MET A 435 20.02 -5.54 3.98
CA MET A 435 20.74 -6.81 4.13
C MET A 435 19.81 -8.03 4.21
N VAL A 436 18.63 -7.88 4.81
CA VAL A 436 17.59 -8.93 4.80
C VAL A 436 17.10 -9.17 3.37
N PHE A 437 16.72 -8.12 2.63
CA PHE A 437 16.31 -8.26 1.22
C PHE A 437 17.41 -8.90 0.37
N PHE A 438 18.68 -8.47 0.54
CA PHE A 438 19.82 -9.08 -0.13
C PHE A 438 19.92 -10.59 0.15
N MET A 439 19.82 -11.00 1.42
CA MET A 439 19.90 -12.41 1.80
C MET A 439 18.75 -13.23 1.17
N LEU A 440 17.52 -12.73 1.22
CA LEU A 440 16.35 -13.41 0.65
C LEU A 440 16.47 -13.55 -0.87
N MET A 441 16.86 -12.46 -1.55
CA MET A 441 17.10 -12.48 -3.00
C MET A 441 18.28 -13.38 -3.36
N PHE A 442 19.34 -13.42 -2.56
CA PHE A 442 20.47 -14.30 -2.76
C PHE A 442 20.07 -15.79 -2.66
N VAL A 443 19.25 -16.16 -1.68
CA VAL A 443 18.69 -17.52 -1.58
C VAL A 443 17.88 -17.87 -2.82
N ALA A 444 17.05 -16.96 -3.30
CA ALA A 444 16.26 -17.17 -4.52
C ALA A 444 17.13 -17.29 -5.78
N TYR A 445 18.15 -16.43 -5.91
CA TYR A 445 19.14 -16.51 -6.97
C TYR A 445 19.85 -17.87 -6.97
N TYR A 446 20.37 -18.29 -5.82
CA TYR A 446 21.06 -19.56 -5.69
C TYR A 446 20.14 -20.75 -5.99
N ALA A 447 18.90 -20.73 -5.51
CA ALA A 447 17.89 -21.74 -5.86
C ALA A 447 17.59 -21.76 -7.38
N SER A 448 17.62 -20.61 -8.05
CA SER A 448 17.38 -20.50 -9.49
C SER A 448 18.47 -21.17 -10.35
N THR A 449 19.68 -21.39 -9.82
CA THR A 449 20.75 -22.08 -10.57
C THR A 449 20.57 -23.60 -10.64
N PHE A 450 19.59 -24.17 -9.93
CA PHE A 450 19.29 -25.59 -9.94
C PHE A 450 18.24 -25.93 -11.02
N GLY A 451 18.64 -25.83 -12.29
CA GLY A 451 17.90 -26.36 -13.44
C GLY A 451 16.85 -25.43 -14.06
N LEU A 452 16.64 -24.21 -13.53
CA LEU A 452 15.65 -23.26 -14.07
C LEU A 452 16.15 -22.56 -15.33
N ASP A 453 17.48 -22.48 -15.50
CA ASP A 453 18.16 -21.96 -16.70
C ASP A 453 17.86 -22.77 -17.97
N ALA A 454 17.70 -24.08 -17.83
CA ALA A 454 17.27 -24.95 -18.93
C ALA A 454 15.77 -24.83 -19.24
N PHE A 455 14.99 -24.21 -18.34
CA PHE A 455 13.53 -24.12 -18.42
C PHE A 455 13.05 -22.79 -18.98
N MET A 456 13.69 -21.68 -18.61
CA MET A 456 13.31 -20.33 -19.04
C MET A 456 14.52 -19.39 -19.15
N ILE A 457 14.39 -18.36 -19.97
CA ILE A 457 15.38 -17.29 -20.02
C ILE A 457 15.31 -16.42 -18.76
N TYR A 458 16.46 -15.96 -18.28
CA TYR A 458 16.60 -15.09 -17.11
C TYR A 458 15.95 -15.64 -15.82
N PRO A 459 16.31 -16.88 -15.41
CA PRO A 459 15.68 -17.59 -14.29
C PRO A 459 15.75 -16.83 -12.95
N SER A 460 16.81 -16.07 -12.73
CA SER A 460 17.00 -15.31 -11.48
C SER A 460 15.99 -14.17 -11.33
N ILE A 461 15.55 -13.56 -12.42
CA ILE A 461 14.56 -12.48 -12.34
C ILE A 461 13.16 -13.03 -12.06
N PHE A 462 12.83 -14.18 -12.65
CA PHE A 462 11.63 -14.92 -12.27
C PHE A 462 11.66 -15.30 -10.79
N ALA A 463 12.80 -15.80 -10.32
CA ALA A 463 12.98 -16.15 -8.91
C ALA A 463 12.78 -14.93 -7.99
N PHE A 464 13.27 -13.76 -8.36
CA PHE A 464 12.99 -12.53 -7.60
C PHE A 464 11.49 -12.20 -7.58
N GLY A 465 10.80 -12.29 -8.72
CA GLY A 465 9.34 -12.10 -8.76
C GLY A 465 8.59 -13.07 -7.82
N LEU A 466 9.05 -14.33 -7.75
CA LEU A 466 8.51 -15.32 -6.83
C LEU A 466 8.82 -15.03 -5.35
N VAL A 467 9.88 -14.29 -5.03
CA VAL A 467 10.12 -13.78 -3.67
C VAL A 467 9.06 -12.73 -3.31
N ALA A 468 8.75 -11.78 -4.19
CA ALA A 468 7.67 -10.82 -3.96
C ALA A 468 6.33 -11.55 -3.75
N PHE A 469 6.06 -12.53 -4.60
CA PHE A 469 4.88 -13.39 -4.49
C PHE A 469 4.82 -14.17 -3.17
N GLY A 470 5.94 -14.72 -2.70
CA GLY A 470 6.02 -15.41 -1.42
C GLY A 470 5.72 -14.49 -0.23
N MET A 471 6.20 -13.24 -0.26
CA MET A 471 5.86 -12.24 0.77
C MET A 471 4.35 -11.98 0.83
N LEU A 472 3.66 -12.10 -0.31
CA LEU A 472 2.20 -12.04 -0.40
C LEU A 472 1.48 -13.32 0.05
N GLY A 473 2.20 -14.39 0.37
CA GLY A 473 1.66 -15.63 0.95
C GLY A 473 0.86 -15.41 2.24
N MET A 474 1.08 -14.29 2.93
CA MET A 474 0.43 -13.95 4.19
C MET A 474 -0.58 -12.80 4.09
N GLY A 475 -1.04 -12.46 2.89
CA GLY A 475 -1.83 -11.27 2.63
C GLY A 475 -2.93 -10.90 3.60
N PRO A 476 -3.90 -11.80 3.84
CA PRO A 476 -4.99 -11.49 4.75
C PRO A 476 -4.48 -11.14 6.15
N VAL A 477 -3.40 -11.78 6.60
CA VAL A 477 -2.75 -11.55 7.89
C VAL A 477 -1.95 -10.25 7.89
N THR A 478 -1.18 -9.95 6.85
CA THR A 478 -0.46 -8.68 6.72
C THR A 478 -1.42 -7.49 6.77
N ILE A 479 -2.53 -7.57 6.03
CA ILE A 479 -3.59 -6.55 6.10
C ILE A 479 -4.27 -6.52 7.47
N ALA A 480 -4.44 -7.67 8.12
CA ALA A 480 -5.07 -7.73 9.42
C ALA A 480 -4.26 -7.04 10.52
N VAL A 481 -2.94 -7.25 10.53
CA VAL A 481 -2.07 -6.61 11.51
C VAL A 481 -1.83 -5.13 11.20
N ASP A 482 -1.85 -4.71 9.93
CA ASP A 482 -1.80 -3.29 9.56
C ASP A 482 -3.09 -2.57 9.98
N SER A 483 -4.25 -3.16 9.63
CA SER A 483 -5.58 -2.61 9.99
C SER A 483 -5.88 -2.64 11.48
N TYR A 484 -5.07 -3.36 12.27
CA TYR A 484 -5.17 -3.36 13.73
C TYR A 484 -4.96 -1.93 14.28
N GLY A 485 -3.92 -1.23 13.82
CA GLY A 485 -3.56 0.11 14.27
C GLY A 485 -4.68 1.15 14.19
N PRO A 486 -5.25 1.45 13.02
CA PRO A 486 -6.30 2.48 12.90
C PRO A 486 -7.59 2.13 13.67
N VAL A 487 -7.82 0.86 14.00
CA VAL A 487 -8.96 0.48 14.86
C VAL A 487 -8.66 0.81 16.32
N THR A 488 -7.46 0.50 16.80
CA THR A 488 -7.06 0.75 18.19
C THR A 488 -6.91 2.23 18.49
N ASP A 489 -6.34 2.97 17.55
CA ASP A 489 -6.15 4.42 17.62
C ASP A 489 -7.50 5.14 17.77
N ASN A 490 -8.42 4.93 16.81
CA ASN A 490 -9.76 5.50 16.90
C ASN A 490 -10.60 5.00 18.08
N ALA A 491 -10.31 3.81 18.63
CA ALA A 491 -11.00 3.35 19.83
C ALA A 491 -10.65 4.24 21.03
N GLN A 492 -9.40 4.70 21.13
CA GLN A 492 -8.96 5.67 22.12
C GLN A 492 -9.68 7.01 21.91
N SER A 493 -9.68 7.56 20.70
CA SER A 493 -10.33 8.85 20.44
C SER A 493 -11.85 8.80 20.65
N ILE A 494 -12.52 7.72 20.24
CA ILE A 494 -13.96 7.56 20.47
C ILE A 494 -14.26 7.49 21.96
N TYR A 495 -13.39 6.87 22.76
CA TYR A 495 -13.55 6.83 24.21
C TYR A 495 -13.61 8.25 24.79
N GLU A 496 -12.61 9.08 24.50
CA GLU A 496 -12.53 10.46 25.00
C GLU A 496 -13.66 11.34 24.43
N LEU A 497 -13.91 11.29 23.11
CA LEU A 497 -14.96 12.05 22.42
C LEU A 497 -16.39 11.71 22.85
N SER A 498 -16.59 10.52 23.43
CA SER A 498 -17.91 10.07 23.89
C SER A 498 -18.33 10.70 25.22
N LEU A 499 -17.40 11.32 25.95
CA LEU A 499 -17.63 11.89 27.28
C LEU A 499 -18.29 10.90 28.26
N ILE A 500 -18.01 9.60 28.09
CA ILE A 500 -18.59 8.52 28.90
C ILE A 500 -18.27 8.66 30.40
N GLU A 501 -17.23 9.43 30.73
CA GLU A 501 -16.83 9.73 32.10
C GLU A 501 -17.47 10.98 32.72
N GLU A 502 -18.17 11.82 31.94
CA GLU A 502 -18.67 13.11 32.43
C GLU A 502 -19.70 12.92 33.57
N ASN A 503 -20.56 11.93 33.45
CA ASN A 503 -21.51 11.54 34.50
C ASN A 503 -21.32 10.07 34.89
N ARG A 504 -20.22 9.78 35.61
CA ARG A 504 -19.83 8.41 35.99
C ARG A 504 -20.93 7.67 36.75
N GLU A 505 -21.64 8.33 37.66
CA GLU A 505 -22.69 7.69 38.47
C GLU A 505 -23.84 7.18 37.61
N GLU A 506 -24.36 8.03 36.73
CA GLU A 506 -25.43 7.68 35.79
C GLU A 506 -24.97 6.61 34.80
N THR A 507 -23.75 6.77 34.28
CA THR A 507 -23.17 5.86 33.29
C THR A 507 -22.91 4.47 33.87
N VAL A 508 -22.39 4.38 35.11
CA VAL A 508 -22.22 3.09 35.80
C VAL A 508 -23.57 2.41 35.98
N ALA A 509 -24.59 3.13 36.45
CA ALA A 509 -25.94 2.58 36.62
C ALA A 509 -26.58 2.12 35.30
N GLU A 510 -26.40 2.88 34.22
CA GLU A 510 -26.85 2.51 32.88
C GLU A 510 -26.14 1.24 32.38
N ILE A 511 -24.81 1.20 32.48
CA ILE A 511 -24.00 0.07 32.01
C ILE A 511 -24.34 -1.21 32.79
N GLU A 512 -24.44 -1.14 34.12
CA GLU A 512 -24.79 -2.29 34.95
C GLU A 512 -26.19 -2.82 34.62
N LYS A 513 -27.16 -1.92 34.40
CA LYS A 513 -28.55 -2.27 34.07
C LYS A 513 -28.69 -2.87 32.66
N ASP A 514 -28.11 -2.24 31.66
CA ASP A 514 -28.39 -2.54 30.25
C ASP A 514 -27.36 -3.51 29.63
N PHE A 515 -26.17 -3.63 30.24
CA PHE A 515 -25.05 -4.44 29.74
C PHE A 515 -24.51 -5.47 30.75
N GLY A 516 -24.81 -5.34 32.04
CA GLY A 516 -24.57 -6.38 33.04
C GLY A 516 -23.11 -6.53 33.48
N PHE A 517 -22.32 -5.46 33.45
CA PHE A 517 -20.96 -5.42 34.00
C PHE A 517 -20.69 -4.07 34.67
N THR A 518 -19.76 -4.04 35.62
CA THR A 518 -19.29 -2.79 36.24
C THR A 518 -18.11 -2.24 35.43
N PRO A 519 -18.16 -0.98 34.96
CA PRO A 519 -17.10 -0.41 34.12
C PRO A 519 -15.84 -0.06 34.92
N ASP A 520 -14.67 -0.33 34.36
CA ASP A 520 -13.35 0.08 34.90
C ASP A 520 -12.72 1.14 34.00
N PHE A 521 -12.83 2.41 34.40
CA PHE A 521 -12.38 3.56 33.60
C PHE A 521 -10.85 3.69 33.56
N GLU A 522 -10.16 3.40 34.66
CA GLU A 522 -8.70 3.53 34.74
C GLU A 522 -8.01 2.46 33.90
N LYS A 523 -8.44 1.19 34.05
CA LYS A 523 -7.84 0.09 33.29
C LYS A 523 -8.21 0.16 31.81
N SER A 524 -9.39 0.71 31.48
CA SER A 524 -9.82 0.98 30.11
C SER A 524 -8.84 1.87 29.36
N LYS A 525 -8.46 3.04 29.91
CA LYS A 525 -7.48 3.95 29.29
C LYS A 525 -6.14 3.28 29.06
N TYR A 526 -5.61 2.63 30.09
CA TYR A 526 -4.36 1.88 29.97
C TYR A 526 -4.41 0.84 28.85
N TYR A 527 -5.49 0.06 28.73
CA TYR A 527 -5.59 -0.91 27.65
C TYR A 527 -5.72 -0.29 26.28
N LEU A 528 -6.46 0.82 26.13
CA LEU A 528 -6.59 1.52 24.85
C LEU A 528 -5.23 2.04 24.39
N GLU A 529 -4.51 2.74 25.27
CA GLU A 529 -3.16 3.27 24.99
C GLU A 529 -2.14 2.15 24.72
N ALA A 530 -2.16 1.06 25.50
CA ALA A 530 -1.26 -0.08 25.29
C ALA A 530 -1.56 -0.84 23.98
N ASN A 531 -2.83 -0.89 23.56
CA ASN A 531 -3.22 -1.46 22.27
C ASN A 531 -2.79 -0.57 21.12
N ASP A 532 -2.93 0.74 21.26
CA ASP A 532 -2.50 1.72 20.27
C ASP A 532 -0.98 1.63 20.04
N GLY A 533 -0.17 1.55 21.10
CA GLY A 533 1.27 1.33 20.98
C GLY A 533 1.64 0.05 20.23
N ALA A 534 0.91 -1.06 20.46
CA ALA A 534 1.07 -2.28 19.67
C ALA A 534 0.60 -2.10 18.22
N GLY A 535 -0.50 -1.38 18.01
CA GLY A 535 -1.00 -0.97 16.70
C GLY A 535 0.04 -0.21 15.89
N ASN A 536 0.70 0.78 16.49
CA ASN A 536 1.78 1.57 15.87
C ASN A 536 2.97 0.70 15.47
N THR A 537 3.36 -0.25 16.32
CA THR A 537 4.39 -1.25 15.97
C THR A 537 3.99 -2.06 14.74
N PHE A 538 2.78 -2.61 14.69
CA PHE A 538 2.37 -3.50 13.60
C PHE A 538 2.05 -2.76 12.29
N LYS A 539 1.48 -1.55 12.38
CA LYS A 539 1.40 -0.59 11.27
C LYS A 539 2.79 -0.31 10.68
N ALA A 540 3.80 -0.08 11.54
CA ALA A 540 5.17 0.09 11.08
C ALA A 540 5.74 -1.18 10.44
N THR A 541 5.44 -2.37 10.98
CA THR A 541 5.97 -3.64 10.45
C THR A 541 5.44 -4.03 9.07
N ALA A 542 4.19 -3.69 8.74
CA ALA A 542 3.58 -4.02 7.47
C ALA A 542 4.15 -3.19 6.31
N LYS A 543 4.51 -1.92 6.56
CA LYS A 543 4.98 -0.97 5.54
C LYS A 543 6.24 -1.47 4.80
N PRO A 544 7.33 -1.90 5.46
CA PRO A 544 8.50 -2.48 4.79
C PRO A 544 8.21 -3.76 3.98
N VAL A 545 7.24 -4.57 4.41
CA VAL A 545 6.84 -5.77 3.65
C VAL A 545 6.17 -5.35 2.35
N LEU A 546 5.20 -4.44 2.41
CA LEU A 546 4.46 -3.95 1.24
C LEU A 546 5.36 -3.21 0.23
N ILE A 547 6.29 -2.35 0.67
CA ILE A 547 7.25 -1.72 -0.24
C ILE A 547 8.26 -2.74 -0.80
N GLY A 548 8.64 -3.75 -0.02
CA GLY A 548 9.51 -4.84 -0.45
C GLY A 548 8.91 -5.62 -1.62
N THR A 549 7.64 -5.99 -1.52
CA THR A 549 6.93 -6.65 -2.62
C THR A 549 6.80 -5.75 -3.84
N ALA A 550 6.56 -4.46 -3.64
CA ALA A 550 6.48 -3.47 -4.71
C ALA A 550 7.76 -3.40 -5.53
N VAL A 551 8.91 -3.30 -4.87
CA VAL A 551 10.21 -3.10 -5.51
C VAL A 551 10.66 -4.35 -6.23
N VAL A 552 10.49 -5.51 -5.58
CA VAL A 552 10.83 -6.79 -6.18
C VAL A 552 9.88 -7.12 -7.35
N GLY A 553 8.57 -6.88 -7.18
CA GLY A 553 7.58 -7.05 -8.24
C GLY A 553 7.76 -6.08 -9.41
N ALA A 554 8.04 -4.80 -9.12
CA ALA A 554 8.37 -3.81 -10.14
C ALA A 554 9.63 -4.21 -10.92
N THR A 555 10.65 -4.77 -10.26
CA THR A 555 11.84 -5.28 -10.95
C THR A 555 11.49 -6.39 -11.95
N THR A 556 10.59 -7.30 -11.59
CA THR A 556 10.08 -8.34 -12.52
C THR A 556 9.29 -7.73 -13.69
N MET A 557 8.46 -6.71 -13.45
CA MET A 557 7.75 -5.97 -14.52
C MET A 557 8.71 -5.24 -15.46
N ILE A 558 9.71 -4.55 -14.91
CA ILE A 558 10.74 -3.86 -15.71
C ILE A 558 11.47 -4.86 -16.60
N PHE A 559 11.70 -6.07 -16.11
CA PHE A 559 12.29 -7.10 -16.94
C PHE A 559 11.36 -7.62 -18.03
N ALA A 560 10.06 -7.73 -17.75
CA ALA A 560 9.07 -8.02 -18.78
C ALA A 560 9.12 -6.95 -19.90
N LEU A 561 9.23 -5.67 -19.54
CA LEU A 561 9.46 -4.57 -20.49
C LEU A 561 10.76 -4.75 -21.30
N ILE A 562 11.86 -5.15 -20.65
CA ILE A 562 13.13 -5.43 -21.35
C ILE A 562 12.96 -6.55 -22.39
N LEU A 563 12.21 -7.61 -22.07
CA LEU A 563 11.91 -8.70 -23.01
C LEU A 563 11.03 -8.24 -24.17
N VAL A 564 10.05 -7.35 -23.91
CA VAL A 564 9.26 -6.70 -24.96
C VAL A 564 10.19 -5.90 -25.87
N ILE A 565 11.03 -5.02 -25.30
CA ILE A 565 12.01 -4.22 -26.06
C ILE A 565 12.91 -5.10 -26.92
N LYS A 566 13.42 -6.23 -26.40
CA LYS A 566 14.21 -7.19 -27.18
C LYS A 566 13.43 -7.69 -28.39
N LYS A 567 12.18 -8.12 -28.18
CA LYS A 567 11.32 -8.67 -29.24
C LYS A 567 10.95 -7.60 -30.30
N THR A 568 10.72 -6.36 -29.88
CA THR A 568 10.27 -5.25 -30.76
C THR A 568 11.43 -4.57 -31.49
N LEU A 569 12.58 -4.37 -30.83
CA LEU A 569 13.71 -3.60 -31.35
C LEU A 569 14.94 -4.44 -31.69
N GLY A 570 14.97 -5.72 -31.31
CA GLY A 570 16.15 -6.57 -31.44
C GLY A 570 17.31 -6.17 -30.52
N VAL A 571 17.02 -5.41 -29.45
CA VAL A 571 18.04 -4.97 -28.48
C VAL A 571 18.25 -6.05 -27.44
N GLU A 572 19.48 -6.51 -27.29
CA GLU A 572 19.79 -7.52 -26.28
C GLU A 572 19.67 -6.91 -24.86
N PRO A 573 19.05 -7.60 -23.89
CA PRO A 573 18.87 -7.12 -22.52
C PRO A 573 20.17 -6.65 -21.84
N GLU A 574 21.29 -7.29 -22.18
CA GLU A 574 22.62 -6.96 -21.67
C GLU A 574 23.10 -5.58 -22.16
N GLU A 575 22.63 -5.10 -23.31
CA GLU A 575 22.93 -3.75 -23.82
C GLU A 575 22.15 -2.66 -23.07
N ILE A 576 20.94 -3.00 -22.61
CA ILE A 576 20.07 -2.11 -21.83
C ILE A 576 20.59 -1.96 -20.39
N LEU A 577 21.00 -3.07 -19.77
CA LEU A 577 21.49 -3.11 -18.39
C LEU A 577 23.01 -2.83 -18.27
N ASN A 578 23.60 -2.21 -19.28
CA ASN A 578 25.03 -1.89 -19.30
C ASN A 578 25.31 -0.53 -18.64
N LEU A 579 26.13 -0.51 -17.57
CA LEU A 579 26.56 0.73 -16.92
C LEU A 579 27.52 1.58 -17.77
N LEU A 580 28.16 0.99 -18.79
CA LEU A 580 28.98 1.73 -19.75
C LEU A 580 28.13 2.54 -20.75
N ASN A 581 26.83 2.25 -20.84
CA ASN A 581 25.90 3.08 -21.59
C ASN A 581 25.59 4.34 -20.75
N PRO A 582 25.92 5.56 -21.21
CA PRO A 582 25.70 6.79 -20.45
C PRO A 582 24.22 7.03 -20.13
N PHE A 583 23.30 6.53 -20.97
CA PHE A 583 21.85 6.62 -20.74
C PHE A 583 21.42 5.88 -19.47
N THR A 584 22.06 4.76 -19.13
CA THR A 584 21.83 4.02 -17.89
C THR A 584 22.15 4.88 -16.66
N ILE A 585 23.29 5.56 -16.66
CA ILE A 585 23.71 6.45 -15.56
C ILE A 585 22.75 7.64 -15.44
N MET A 586 22.35 8.23 -16.57
CA MET A 586 21.36 9.32 -16.58
C MET A 586 20.01 8.85 -16.03
N GLY A 587 19.54 7.66 -16.40
CA GLY A 587 18.32 7.07 -15.84
C GLY A 587 18.40 6.91 -14.32
N PHE A 588 19.53 6.42 -13.80
CA PHE A 588 19.73 6.33 -12.35
C PHE A 588 19.62 7.70 -11.66
N LEU A 589 20.27 8.72 -12.20
CA LEU A 589 20.21 10.07 -11.64
C LEU A 589 18.78 10.64 -11.65
N LEU A 590 18.04 10.44 -12.75
CA LEU A 590 16.67 10.91 -12.90
C LEU A 590 15.73 10.24 -11.89
N GLY A 591 15.83 8.91 -11.73
CA GLY A 591 14.94 8.19 -10.81
C GLY A 591 15.17 8.59 -9.35
N GLY A 592 16.43 8.70 -8.92
CA GLY A 592 16.77 9.19 -7.58
C GLY A 592 16.27 10.62 -7.34
N SER A 593 16.40 11.49 -8.35
CA SER A 593 15.89 12.87 -8.28
C SER A 593 14.37 12.92 -8.10
N VAL A 594 13.62 12.06 -8.80
CA VAL A 594 12.16 11.98 -8.68
C VAL A 594 11.73 11.47 -7.31
N ILE A 595 12.42 10.49 -6.72
CA ILE A 595 12.13 9.99 -5.37
C ILE A 595 12.28 11.10 -4.32
N TYR A 596 13.39 11.84 -4.36
CA TYR A 596 13.62 12.94 -3.40
C TYR A 596 12.70 14.14 -3.62
N TRP A 597 12.36 14.45 -4.88
CA TRP A 597 11.34 15.45 -5.14
C TRP A 597 9.98 15.00 -4.60
N PHE A 598 9.59 13.75 -4.82
CA PHE A 598 8.30 13.22 -4.39
C PHE A 598 8.14 13.34 -2.87
N THR A 599 9.13 12.89 -2.09
CA THR A 599 9.09 12.99 -0.62
C THR A 599 9.03 14.43 -0.12
N GLY A 600 9.74 15.34 -0.79
CA GLY A 600 9.65 16.77 -0.51
C GLY A 600 8.27 17.35 -0.83
N ALA A 601 7.69 17.00 -1.98
CA ALA A 601 6.40 17.49 -2.45
C ALA A 601 5.23 17.00 -1.57
N SER A 602 5.24 15.72 -1.18
CA SER A 602 4.24 15.14 -0.27
C SER A 602 4.32 15.79 1.12
N THR A 603 5.54 15.94 1.66
CA THR A 603 5.75 16.62 2.95
C THR A 603 5.31 18.08 2.90
N GLN A 604 5.64 18.81 1.83
CA GLN A 604 5.21 20.20 1.63
C GLN A 604 3.68 20.33 1.62
N ALA A 605 2.97 19.38 1.00
CA ALA A 605 1.51 19.38 0.99
C ALA A 605 0.94 19.23 2.41
N VAL A 606 1.49 18.32 3.22
CA VAL A 606 1.11 18.14 4.63
C VAL A 606 1.43 19.39 5.43
N THR A 607 2.67 19.89 5.40
CA THR A 607 3.09 21.07 6.18
C THR A 607 2.21 22.29 5.91
N THR A 608 1.84 22.49 4.64
CA THR A 608 1.01 23.63 4.25
C THR A 608 -0.43 23.48 4.70
N GLY A 609 -1.01 22.29 4.55
CA GLY A 609 -2.36 22.03 5.04
C GLY A 609 -2.44 22.09 6.57
N ALA A 610 -1.47 21.48 7.26
CA ALA A 610 -1.38 21.45 8.72
C ALA A 610 -1.29 22.88 9.28
N ALA A 611 -0.49 23.77 8.68
CA ALA A 611 -0.43 25.17 9.10
C ALA A 611 -1.81 25.87 9.06
N ARG A 612 -2.64 25.56 8.05
CA ARG A 612 -4.00 26.10 7.92
C ARG A 612 -4.98 25.47 8.91
N ALA A 613 -4.88 24.17 9.14
CA ALA A 613 -5.66 23.46 10.15
C ALA A 613 -5.35 24.01 11.55
N VAL A 614 -4.06 24.15 11.90
CA VAL A 614 -3.60 24.75 13.15
C VAL A 614 -4.15 26.16 13.34
N GLU A 615 -4.06 27.03 12.32
CA GLU A 615 -4.58 28.39 12.40
C GLU A 615 -6.10 28.41 12.66
N TYR A 616 -6.84 27.54 11.97
CA TYR A 616 -8.28 27.43 12.14
C TYR A 616 -8.64 26.90 13.53
N ILE A 617 -8.02 25.81 13.98
CA ILE A 617 -8.29 25.17 15.27
C ILE A 617 -7.99 26.15 16.42
N LYS A 618 -6.84 26.83 16.39
CA LYS A 618 -6.49 27.85 17.39
C LYS A 618 -7.54 28.96 17.55
N LYS A 619 -8.16 29.39 16.46
CA LYS A 619 -9.19 30.45 16.49
C LYS A 619 -10.55 29.94 16.98
N ASN A 620 -10.79 28.64 16.92
CA ASN A 620 -12.11 28.05 17.08
C ASN A 620 -12.27 27.14 18.30
N ILE A 621 -11.17 26.68 18.88
CA ILE A 621 -11.15 25.95 20.14
C ILE A 621 -11.64 26.85 21.28
N ASN A 622 -12.48 26.31 22.16
CA ASN A 622 -12.99 27.03 23.33
C ASN A 622 -12.69 26.23 24.60
N LEU A 623 -11.85 26.81 25.46
CA LEU A 623 -11.40 26.19 26.71
C LEU A 623 -11.97 26.91 27.95
N ASP A 624 -12.97 27.79 27.77
CA ASP A 624 -13.70 28.37 28.90
C ASP A 624 -14.34 27.24 29.73
N PRO A 625 -14.16 27.22 31.07
CA PRO A 625 -14.79 26.22 31.94
C PRO A 625 -16.32 26.12 31.82
N ASN A 626 -16.99 27.16 31.34
CA ASN A 626 -18.44 27.19 31.16
C ASN A 626 -18.88 26.85 29.72
N ALA A 627 -17.93 26.63 28.80
CA ALA A 627 -18.23 26.20 27.44
C ALA A 627 -18.66 24.72 27.43
N PRO A 628 -19.41 24.30 26.40
CA PRO A 628 -19.65 22.88 26.16
C PRO A 628 -18.34 22.10 26.12
N MET A 629 -18.30 20.95 26.79
CA MET A 629 -17.13 20.05 26.79
C MET A 629 -16.85 19.38 25.44
N LYS A 630 -17.64 19.70 24.41
CA LYS A 630 -17.52 19.16 23.05
C LYS A 630 -17.45 20.29 22.02
N ALA A 631 -16.56 20.14 21.06
CA ALA A 631 -16.45 21.01 19.90
C ALA A 631 -17.74 20.99 19.06
N ASP A 632 -18.06 22.13 18.45
CA ASP A 632 -19.18 22.22 17.51
C ASP A 632 -18.90 21.33 16.27
N VAL A 633 -19.91 20.54 15.88
CA VAL A 633 -19.78 19.60 14.76
C VAL A 633 -19.54 20.33 13.43
N GLY A 634 -20.07 21.55 13.26
CA GLY A 634 -19.79 22.39 12.10
C GLY A 634 -18.31 22.77 12.02
N LYS A 635 -17.70 23.18 13.14
CA LYS A 635 -16.26 23.47 13.21
C LYS A 635 -15.39 22.26 12.85
N SER A 636 -15.75 21.06 13.32
CA SER A 636 -15.02 19.83 12.95
C SER A 636 -15.13 19.51 11.46
N ARG A 637 -16.30 19.73 10.85
CA ARG A 637 -16.49 19.59 9.40
C ARG A 637 -15.67 20.57 8.59
N ASP A 638 -15.49 21.79 9.09
CA ASP A 638 -14.62 22.78 8.44
C ASP A 638 -13.16 22.32 8.43
N VAL A 639 -12.66 21.73 9.52
CA VAL A 639 -11.31 21.15 9.56
C VAL A 639 -11.16 20.04 8.52
N VAL A 640 -12.11 19.11 8.45
CA VAL A 640 -12.15 18.05 7.43
C VAL A 640 -12.12 18.64 6.01
N GLN A 641 -12.87 19.71 5.76
CA GLN A 641 -12.88 20.39 4.47
C GLN A 641 -11.51 20.99 4.14
N ILE A 642 -10.84 21.62 5.11
CA ILE A 642 -9.46 22.11 4.96
C ILE A 642 -8.53 20.96 4.57
N CYS A 643 -8.53 19.85 5.32
CA CYS A 643 -7.72 18.67 5.04
C CYS A 643 -7.97 18.15 3.61
N THR A 644 -9.23 18.04 3.21
CA THR A 644 -9.62 17.51 1.89
C THR A 644 -9.11 18.39 0.73
N ILE A 645 -9.27 19.72 0.86
CA ILE A 645 -8.83 20.66 -0.19
C ILE A 645 -7.31 20.57 -0.40
N TYR A 646 -6.55 20.53 0.69
CA TYR A 646 -5.09 20.50 0.60
C TYR A 646 -4.56 19.12 0.18
N ALA A 647 -5.22 18.03 0.59
CA ALA A 647 -4.95 16.69 0.06
C ALA A 647 -5.13 16.63 -1.45
N GLN A 648 -6.24 17.15 -1.99
CA GLN A 648 -6.48 17.18 -3.43
C GLN A 648 -5.50 18.09 -4.17
N LYS A 649 -5.19 19.29 -3.65
CA LYS A 649 -4.18 20.19 -4.25
C LYS A 649 -2.80 19.55 -4.31
N GLY A 650 -2.38 18.89 -3.23
CA GLY A 650 -1.13 18.13 -3.17
C GLY A 650 -1.11 17.01 -4.19
N MET A 651 -2.16 16.18 -4.20
CA MET A 651 -2.27 15.04 -5.12
C MET A 651 -2.30 15.47 -6.59
N TRP A 652 -2.96 16.57 -6.93
CA TRP A 652 -2.92 17.14 -8.29
C TRP A 652 -1.50 17.45 -8.75
N ASN A 653 -0.68 18.06 -7.88
CA ASN A 653 0.70 18.39 -8.23
C ASN A 653 1.54 17.14 -8.44
N ILE A 654 1.43 16.19 -7.50
CA ILE A 654 2.18 14.95 -7.49
C ILE A 654 1.82 14.09 -8.70
N PHE A 655 0.52 13.87 -8.95
CA PHE A 655 0.05 13.04 -10.04
C PHE A 655 0.50 13.55 -11.40
N ILE A 656 0.28 14.84 -11.69
CA ILE A 656 0.62 15.39 -13.01
C ILE A 656 2.13 15.35 -13.24
N ALA A 657 2.95 15.63 -12.22
CA ALA A 657 4.39 15.52 -12.36
C ALA A 657 4.85 14.08 -12.58
N ILE A 658 4.38 13.10 -11.80
CA ILE A 658 4.75 11.68 -12.00
C ILE A 658 4.31 11.18 -13.38
N PHE A 659 3.04 11.43 -13.75
CA PHE A 659 2.49 11.07 -15.05
C PHE A 659 3.32 11.68 -16.20
N SER A 660 3.64 12.97 -16.09
CA SER A 660 4.42 13.68 -17.09
C SER A 660 5.88 13.23 -17.12
N PHE A 661 6.50 12.90 -15.98
CA PHE A 661 7.86 12.34 -15.95
C PHE A 661 7.93 10.97 -16.60
N ALA A 662 6.97 10.09 -16.33
CA ALA A 662 6.89 8.77 -16.96
C ALA A 662 6.83 8.89 -18.49
N LEU A 663 5.92 9.72 -19.03
CA LEU A 663 5.83 9.97 -20.47
C LEU A 663 7.07 10.69 -21.01
N ALA A 664 7.56 11.72 -20.33
CA ALA A 664 8.72 12.48 -20.77
C ALA A 664 9.95 11.59 -20.92
N PHE A 665 10.29 10.82 -19.89
CA PHE A 665 11.48 9.99 -19.90
C PHE A 665 11.34 8.78 -20.82
N ALA A 666 10.15 8.17 -20.92
CA ALA A 666 9.90 7.12 -21.91
C ALA A 666 10.10 7.65 -23.35
N PHE A 667 9.50 8.80 -23.65
CA PHE A 667 9.53 9.38 -25.00
C PHE A 667 10.90 9.94 -25.39
N LEU A 668 11.64 10.51 -24.43
CA LEU A 668 13.03 10.92 -24.63
C LEU A 668 13.99 9.71 -24.77
N SER A 669 13.58 8.54 -24.27
CA SER A 669 14.29 7.27 -24.44
C SER A 669 13.92 6.53 -25.72
N ALA A 670 13.06 7.12 -26.58
CA ALA A 670 12.69 6.52 -27.84
C ALA A 670 13.96 6.28 -28.70
N PRO A 671 14.11 5.09 -29.29
CA PRO A 671 15.27 4.77 -30.12
C PRO A 671 15.28 5.65 -31.38
N THR A 672 16.49 5.99 -31.83
CA THR A 672 16.72 6.73 -33.08
C THR A 672 17.04 5.76 -34.21
N GLU A 673 16.93 6.19 -35.48
CA GLU A 673 17.33 5.37 -36.63
C GLU A 673 18.78 4.85 -36.54
N THR A 674 19.64 5.59 -35.81
CA THR A 674 21.07 5.32 -35.70
C THR A 674 21.48 4.62 -34.40
N SER A 675 20.61 4.58 -33.38
CA SER A 675 20.97 4.04 -32.06
C SER A 675 19.77 3.71 -31.18
N ASN A 676 19.83 2.53 -30.56
CA ASN A 676 18.89 2.07 -29.53
C ASN A 676 19.39 2.35 -28.10
N ALA A 677 20.59 2.89 -27.93
CA ALA A 677 21.18 3.17 -26.62
C ALA A 677 20.29 4.03 -25.69
N PRO A 678 19.48 5.01 -26.16
CA PRO A 678 18.61 5.80 -25.31
C PRO A 678 17.57 5.00 -24.51
N VAL A 679 17.17 3.82 -25.00
CA VAL A 679 16.16 2.96 -24.35
C VAL A 679 16.56 2.57 -22.93
N ALA A 680 17.87 2.45 -22.67
CA ALA A 680 18.41 2.16 -21.35
C ALA A 680 18.07 3.24 -20.31
N MET A 681 17.87 4.50 -20.72
CA MET A 681 17.56 5.59 -19.79
C MET A 681 16.25 5.34 -19.04
N PHE A 682 15.19 4.96 -19.75
CA PHE A 682 13.89 4.75 -19.11
C PHE A 682 13.88 3.50 -18.22
N VAL A 683 14.50 2.42 -18.68
CA VAL A 683 14.64 1.18 -17.88
C VAL A 683 15.43 1.45 -16.60
N ALA A 684 16.57 2.15 -16.70
CA ALA A 684 17.37 2.52 -15.54
C ALA A 684 16.64 3.52 -14.62
N TYR A 685 15.82 4.42 -15.16
CA TYR A 685 14.94 5.30 -14.38
C TYR A 685 13.96 4.51 -13.53
N LEU A 686 13.28 3.50 -14.09
CA LEU A 686 12.34 2.66 -13.34
C LEU A 686 13.06 1.84 -12.25
N LEU A 687 14.21 1.23 -12.58
CA LEU A 687 15.04 0.52 -11.58
C LEU A 687 15.46 1.48 -10.45
N SER A 688 15.89 2.69 -10.80
CA SER A 688 16.30 3.70 -9.83
C SER A 688 15.18 4.09 -8.89
N ILE A 689 13.98 4.38 -9.41
CA ILE A 689 12.82 4.70 -8.57
C ILE A 689 12.52 3.55 -7.60
N ALA A 690 12.61 2.30 -8.04
CA ALA A 690 12.40 1.14 -7.18
C ALA A 690 13.45 1.06 -6.05
N PHE A 691 14.75 1.12 -6.37
CA PHE A 691 15.80 0.99 -5.35
C PHE A 691 15.91 2.19 -4.41
N PHE A 692 15.92 3.42 -4.93
CA PHE A 692 15.94 4.61 -4.07
C PHE A 692 14.64 4.72 -3.26
N GLY A 693 13.50 4.39 -3.88
CA GLY A 693 12.21 4.36 -3.21
C GLY A 693 12.16 3.35 -2.06
N LEU A 694 12.75 2.16 -2.22
CA LEU A 694 12.83 1.13 -1.17
C LEU A 694 13.47 1.70 0.11
N PHE A 695 14.69 2.21 -0.02
CA PHE A 695 15.46 2.69 1.13
C PHE A 695 14.83 3.94 1.73
N GLN A 696 14.34 4.85 0.89
CA GLN A 696 13.67 6.07 1.34
C GLN A 696 12.38 5.74 2.12
N ALA A 697 11.57 4.81 1.63
CA ALA A 697 10.35 4.38 2.32
C ALA A 697 10.67 3.74 3.67
N ILE A 698 11.63 2.81 3.73
CA ILE A 698 12.02 2.13 4.97
C ILE A 698 12.56 3.12 5.99
N PHE A 699 13.44 4.03 5.55
CA PHE A 699 14.00 5.07 6.40
C PHE A 699 12.89 5.92 7.02
N MET A 700 11.99 6.47 6.20
CA MET A 700 10.94 7.37 6.66
C MET A 700 9.90 6.65 7.54
N ALA A 701 9.51 5.43 7.18
CA ALA A 701 8.55 4.64 7.95
C ALA A 701 9.06 4.35 9.37
N ASN A 702 10.33 3.95 9.51
CA ASN A 702 10.86 3.53 10.80
C ASN A 702 11.41 4.68 11.64
N ALA A 703 11.87 5.77 11.02
CA ALA A 703 12.13 7.02 11.75
C ALA A 703 10.84 7.53 12.41
N GLY A 704 9.77 7.64 11.62
CA GLY A 704 8.45 8.06 12.13
C GLY A 704 7.87 7.12 13.19
N GLY A 705 7.91 5.81 12.97
CA GLY A 705 7.44 4.84 13.97
C GLY A 705 8.26 4.86 15.27
N SER A 706 9.56 5.19 15.20
CA SER A 706 10.41 5.32 16.38
C SER A 706 10.07 6.57 17.20
N TRP A 707 9.83 7.71 16.55
CA TRP A 707 9.39 8.94 17.24
C TRP A 707 8.02 8.78 17.91
N ASP A 708 7.07 8.16 17.22
CA ASP A 708 5.73 7.90 17.74
C ASP A 708 5.76 7.04 19.00
N ASN A 709 6.44 5.89 18.93
CA ASN A 709 6.52 5.02 20.08
C ASN A 709 7.40 5.58 21.20
N ALA A 710 8.36 6.46 20.91
CA ALA A 710 9.05 7.22 21.95
C ALA A 710 8.09 8.18 22.69
N LYS A 711 7.17 8.82 21.96
CA LYS A 711 6.08 9.61 22.55
C LYS A 711 5.18 8.73 23.42
N LYS A 712 4.76 7.55 22.92
CA LYS A 712 3.93 6.61 23.70
C LYS A 712 4.64 6.08 24.96
N VAL A 713 5.95 5.82 24.93
CA VAL A 713 6.72 5.46 26.15
C VAL A 713 6.66 6.57 27.21
N VAL A 714 6.83 7.83 26.79
CA VAL A 714 6.73 8.99 27.71
C VAL A 714 5.31 9.15 28.27
N GLU A 715 4.30 8.89 27.46
CA GLU A 715 2.88 9.05 27.81
C GLU A 715 2.35 7.94 28.72
N VAL A 716 2.70 6.68 28.44
CA VAL A 716 2.09 5.49 29.04
C VAL A 716 2.98 4.89 30.13
N ASP A 717 4.24 4.58 29.78
CA ASP A 717 5.15 3.88 30.68
C ASP A 717 5.70 4.82 31.75
N MET A 718 6.10 6.02 31.35
CA MET A 718 6.65 7.04 32.25
C MET A 718 5.56 7.92 32.89
N LYS A 719 4.39 8.04 32.26
CA LYS A 719 3.27 8.90 32.70
C LYS A 719 3.66 10.37 32.88
N GLU A 720 4.52 10.88 31.99
CA GLU A 720 5.06 12.24 32.06
C GLU A 720 4.36 13.22 31.09
N LYS A 721 3.05 13.06 30.86
CA LYS A 721 2.25 13.97 30.01
C LYS A 721 2.34 15.42 30.51
N GLY A 722 2.51 16.37 29.57
CA GLY A 722 2.59 17.81 29.84
C GLY A 722 3.96 18.33 30.28
N THR A 723 4.97 17.46 30.43
CA THR A 723 6.35 17.83 30.79
C THR A 723 7.15 18.35 29.57
N PRO A 724 8.31 18.99 29.77
CA PRO A 724 9.20 19.33 28.66
C PRO A 724 9.72 18.12 27.88
N LEU A 725 9.81 16.95 28.52
CA LEU A 725 10.14 15.69 27.84
C LEU A 725 9.02 15.31 26.86
N HIS A 726 7.77 15.39 27.32
CA HIS A 726 6.60 15.15 26.49
C HIS A 726 6.49 16.14 25.33
N ASP A 727 6.74 17.43 25.56
CA ASP A 727 6.77 18.41 24.47
C ASP A 727 7.81 18.05 23.40
N ALA A 728 9.00 17.59 23.81
CA ALA A 728 10.06 17.17 22.90
C ALA A 728 9.69 15.92 22.09
N SER A 729 9.04 14.93 22.72
CA SER A 729 8.61 13.71 22.03
C SER A 729 7.44 13.96 21.06
N VAL A 730 6.50 14.84 21.42
CA VAL A 730 5.40 15.28 20.52
C VAL A 730 5.95 16.01 19.29
N VAL A 731 6.99 16.84 19.44
CA VAL A 731 7.66 17.46 18.27
C VAL A 731 8.31 16.41 17.39
N GLY A 732 8.94 15.39 17.97
CA GLY A 732 9.47 14.24 17.22
C GLY A 732 8.41 13.52 16.40
N ASP A 733 7.29 13.19 17.05
CA ASP A 733 6.19 12.47 16.42
C ASP A 733 5.56 13.28 15.28
N THR A 734 5.27 14.56 15.50
CA THR A 734 4.72 15.46 14.46
C THR A 734 5.67 15.72 13.29
N VAL A 735 6.98 15.54 13.46
CA VAL A 735 7.95 15.48 12.36
C VAL A 735 7.89 14.13 11.63
N GLY A 736 7.67 13.05 12.39
CA GLY A 736 7.53 11.67 11.91
C GLY A 736 6.24 11.37 11.15
N ASP A 737 5.17 12.09 11.40
CA ASP A 737 3.85 11.90 10.78
C ASP A 737 3.86 11.95 9.24
N PRO A 738 4.33 13.03 8.58
CA PRO A 738 4.41 13.06 7.12
C PRO A 738 5.44 12.06 6.58
N PHE A 739 6.37 11.60 7.42
CA PHE A 739 7.34 10.57 7.05
C PHE A 739 6.66 9.20 6.99
N LYS A 740 6.01 8.77 8.07
CA LYS A 740 5.52 7.40 8.23
C LYS A 740 4.16 7.16 7.55
N ASP A 741 3.29 8.17 7.42
CA ASP A 741 1.90 7.96 6.97
C ASP A 741 1.53 8.72 5.70
N THR A 742 2.46 9.51 5.14
CA THR A 742 2.29 10.11 3.81
C THR A 742 3.38 9.64 2.86
N SER A 743 4.62 10.04 3.10
CA SER A 743 5.68 9.92 2.10
C SER A 743 6.16 8.48 1.93
N SER A 744 6.44 7.77 3.03
CA SER A 744 6.94 6.38 2.96
C SER A 744 5.93 5.43 2.33
N VAL A 745 4.68 5.50 2.78
CA VAL A 745 3.61 4.60 2.34
C VAL A 745 3.17 4.87 0.91
N ALA A 746 3.27 6.12 0.45
CA ALA A 746 2.89 6.46 -0.91
C ALA A 746 3.95 6.09 -1.95
N LEU A 747 5.22 5.90 -1.55
CA LEU A 747 6.26 5.41 -2.46
C LEU A 747 5.90 4.04 -3.05
N ASN A 748 5.19 3.21 -2.28
CA ASN A 748 4.76 1.89 -2.72
C ASN A 748 3.89 1.94 -4.00
N PRO A 749 2.67 2.51 -3.97
CA PRO A 749 1.85 2.61 -5.17
C PRO A 749 2.47 3.52 -6.24
N VAL A 750 3.32 4.50 -5.87
CA VAL A 750 4.02 5.34 -6.87
C VAL A 750 5.03 4.54 -7.69
N ILE A 751 5.82 3.66 -7.07
CA ILE A 751 6.78 2.79 -7.78
C ILE A 751 6.02 1.88 -8.75
N LYS A 752 4.96 1.21 -8.28
CA LYS A 752 4.17 0.28 -9.09
C LYS A 752 3.43 1.00 -10.22
N PHE A 753 2.77 2.10 -9.92
CA PHE A 753 2.10 2.95 -10.91
C PHE A 753 3.08 3.43 -11.98
N THR A 754 4.21 4.01 -11.58
CA THR A 754 5.22 4.52 -12.53
C THR A 754 5.79 3.41 -13.38
N THR A 755 5.92 2.19 -12.84
CA THR A 755 6.41 1.03 -13.57
C THR A 755 5.39 0.50 -14.57
N LEU A 756 4.14 0.27 -14.15
CA LEU A 756 3.08 -0.24 -15.01
C LEU A 756 2.67 0.75 -16.10
N PHE A 757 2.38 1.99 -15.70
CA PHE A 757 2.11 3.04 -16.67
C PHE A 757 3.34 3.37 -17.50
N GLY A 758 4.54 3.25 -16.90
CA GLY A 758 5.80 3.43 -17.60
C GLY A 758 6.00 2.42 -18.71
N LEU A 759 5.61 1.18 -18.50
CA LEU A 759 5.65 0.14 -19.53
C LEU A 759 4.80 0.58 -20.74
N LEU A 760 3.54 0.95 -20.51
CA LEU A 760 2.66 1.50 -21.54
C LEU A 760 3.28 2.74 -22.23
N ALA A 761 3.87 3.65 -21.47
CA ALA A 761 4.53 4.84 -22.00
C ALA A 761 5.72 4.49 -22.91
N MET A 762 6.52 3.48 -22.55
CA MET A 762 7.64 3.03 -23.35
C MET A 762 7.17 2.34 -24.63
N GLU A 763 6.09 1.56 -24.56
CA GLU A 763 5.50 0.93 -25.75
C GLU A 763 4.99 1.96 -26.76
N ILE A 764 4.32 3.01 -26.28
CA ILE A 764 3.95 4.17 -27.10
C ILE A 764 5.21 4.80 -27.72
N ALA A 765 6.29 4.95 -26.95
CA ALA A 765 7.53 5.56 -27.41
C ALA A 765 8.22 4.77 -28.52
N ILE A 766 8.17 3.44 -28.46
CA ILE A 766 8.83 2.57 -29.44
C ILE A 766 7.94 2.21 -30.63
N ALA A 767 6.63 2.48 -30.58
CA ALA A 767 5.71 2.23 -31.68
C ALA A 767 6.20 2.89 -32.99
N PRO A 768 6.31 2.16 -34.12
CA PRO A 768 6.92 2.67 -35.36
C PRO A 768 6.33 3.98 -35.86
N GLN A 769 5.01 4.18 -35.68
CA GLN A 769 4.28 5.34 -36.16
C GLN A 769 4.49 6.59 -35.27
N PHE A 770 4.96 6.40 -34.03
CA PHE A 770 5.13 7.46 -33.03
C PHE A 770 6.59 7.75 -32.67
N ARG A 771 7.48 6.78 -32.83
CA ARG A 771 8.89 6.82 -32.42
C ARG A 771 9.64 8.09 -32.86
N ALA A 772 9.44 8.52 -34.12
CA ALA A 772 10.13 9.71 -34.65
C ALA A 772 9.68 11.03 -33.99
N ILE A 773 8.42 11.11 -33.56
CA ILE A 773 7.86 12.31 -32.91
C ILE A 773 7.97 12.26 -31.39
N ALA A 774 8.18 11.08 -30.81
CA ALA A 774 8.20 10.86 -29.38
C ALA A 774 9.14 11.84 -28.64
N PRO A 775 10.42 12.04 -29.01
CA PRO A 775 11.31 12.93 -28.25
C PRO A 775 10.81 14.37 -28.15
N TYR A 776 10.18 14.91 -29.19
CA TYR A 776 9.63 16.28 -29.19
C TYR A 776 8.46 16.42 -28.21
N ILE A 777 7.58 15.41 -28.18
CA ILE A 777 6.47 15.34 -27.23
C ILE A 777 7.02 15.09 -25.81
N GLY A 778 8.09 14.31 -25.69
CA GLY A 778 8.81 14.06 -24.44
C GLY A 778 9.35 15.35 -23.82
N VAL A 779 9.93 16.26 -24.60
CA VAL A 779 10.35 17.58 -24.12
C VAL A 779 9.15 18.39 -23.60
N ALA A 780 8.01 18.35 -24.28
CA ALA A 780 6.81 19.05 -23.83
C ALA A 780 6.32 18.51 -22.47
N PHE A 781 6.26 17.19 -22.30
CA PHE A 781 5.93 16.58 -21.02
C PHE A 781 6.97 16.89 -19.94
N LEU A 782 8.26 16.95 -20.29
CA LEU A 782 9.31 17.33 -19.33
C LEU A 782 9.10 18.75 -18.81
N VAL A 783 8.76 19.71 -19.69
CA VAL A 783 8.44 21.09 -19.28
C VAL A 783 7.23 21.12 -18.35
N VAL A 784 6.19 20.33 -18.64
CA VAL A 784 5.03 20.19 -17.75
C VAL A 784 5.46 19.62 -16.40
N ALA A 785 6.23 18.53 -16.39
CA ALA A 785 6.70 17.91 -15.15
C ALA A 785 7.50 18.89 -14.29
N LEU A 786 8.47 19.60 -14.89
CA LEU A 786 9.28 20.60 -14.20
C LEU A 786 8.44 21.80 -13.69
N TYR A 787 7.42 22.22 -14.43
CA TYR A 787 6.48 23.23 -13.93
C TYR A 787 5.73 22.74 -12.69
N PHE A 788 5.31 21.48 -12.66
CA PHE A 788 4.63 20.91 -11.49
C PHE A 788 5.58 20.63 -10.31
N VAL A 789 6.85 20.33 -10.56
CA VAL A 789 7.92 20.33 -9.54
C VAL A 789 8.08 21.72 -8.91
N TRP A 790 8.13 22.76 -9.73
CA TRP A 790 8.16 24.14 -9.24
C TRP A 790 6.88 24.47 -8.46
N ARG A 791 5.71 24.10 -9.00
CA ARG A 791 4.40 24.35 -8.40
C ARG A 791 4.26 23.67 -7.04
N SER A 792 4.77 22.45 -6.87
CA SER A 792 4.65 21.68 -5.63
C SER A 792 5.31 22.36 -4.44
N PHE A 793 6.33 23.21 -4.67
CA PHE A 793 6.91 24.06 -3.64
C PHE A 793 6.29 25.47 -3.66
N TYR A 794 6.44 26.21 -4.75
CA TYR A 794 6.18 27.66 -4.76
C TYR A 794 4.70 28.04 -4.67
N LYS A 795 3.78 27.19 -5.18
CA LYS A 795 2.33 27.43 -5.08
C LYS A 795 1.69 26.73 -3.88
N MET A 796 2.47 25.97 -3.12
CA MET A 796 2.06 25.33 -1.87
C MET A 796 2.82 25.94 -0.70
N ARG A 797 3.15 27.23 -0.71
CA ARG A 797 3.76 27.88 0.47
C ARG A 797 2.67 28.30 1.46
N ILE A 798 3.02 28.33 2.74
CA ILE A 798 2.08 28.70 3.83
C ILE A 798 1.47 30.09 3.62
N ASN A 799 2.25 31.08 3.16
CA ASN A 799 1.78 32.46 3.00
C ASN A 799 1.15 32.76 1.63
N HIS A 800 0.86 31.73 0.83
CA HIS A 800 0.38 31.90 -0.54
C HIS A 800 -1.11 31.69 -0.72
#